data_AF-A0A3D8IPZ8-F1
#
_entry.id   AF-A0A3D8IPZ8-F1
#
_cell.length_a   1.000
_cell.length_b   1.000
_cell.length_c   1.000
_cell.angle_alpha   90.00
_cell.angle_beta   90.00
_cell.angle_gamma   90.00
#
_symmetry.space_group_name_H-M   'P 1'
#
loop_
_entity.id
_entity.type
_entity.pdbx_description
1 polymer ?
#
loop_
_entity_poly.entity_id
_entity_poly.type
_entity_poly.pdbx_seq_one_letter_code
_entity_poly.pdbx_strand_id
1 'polypeptide(L)'
;EYNFTNDGTVTGNITLNSQNDRLLITNVDHKLTINGTITAQKTGSGNPNKLSETKGIIIQAGSIEVKGELNTQGAGGMDSRTTILLSGKGNDSQNTFSKITANGGFNVIAIEKGNTKIQQLSATKAATSSTIGGFNYIIEKSGNLTIDKVTLTHNGQNIIGIGYDANIPESKITFDNAPSTDSASLTITTLETQNDGYGSGKNSIYIKGNSNATITNVTAQNNGQNVFTLSKDTTYTNTPSTPHLSITTLTAQQNSYGTGSNSITADHGMVEIIKVNSTNAKNIIDLTNAELKITSLNATSNGYSNNQDHGNTITLKTSSTANIGSIEAKQNGFTTSSAPKNTITLDGTSTLNVTGNITASSAGQNNITITSSNSNAGGTREDSFALTLGNLIAKHDGFSSGKNTITSDRDIQITGYIDSSGTNGENTISLNNTAKLEINGALKASNYARGGGKNIITADAIVIKGGIESSNGASNEIKNNASNTSSSTPTTFASTSSDALGLEVTGNIAAIYGSYGKGSNTITTSSTKITGDIIANGGSNIITLTGAPSNSTTLTLNNLNANHSGYGAGSNTLKITGSMQVNQSISSTGSSSNTITISKASSTSTTPAIALEIKEGIKANGGSYGGGTNTITIEGGMLKVAGNITALNNNYNNQNTNTITANNGASITGDIISSNHGRNNIYIKGTLGTAS
;
A
#
# COMPACT_ATOMS: atom_id res chain seq x y z
N GLU A 1 -57.32 -14.96 -8.11
CA GLU A 1 -56.96 -13.82 -7.24
C GLU A 1 -57.53 -14.09 -5.86
N TYR A 2 -56.75 -13.84 -4.80
CA TYR A 2 -57.21 -13.96 -3.41
C TYR A 2 -57.05 -12.61 -2.72
N ASN A 3 -58.10 -12.17 -2.02
CA ASN A 3 -58.16 -10.90 -1.31
C ASN A 3 -58.44 -11.18 0.19
N PHE A 4 -57.55 -10.72 1.08
CA PHE A 4 -57.66 -10.94 2.53
C PHE A 4 -57.84 -9.61 3.26
N THR A 5 -59.02 -9.35 3.83
CA THR A 5 -59.30 -8.10 4.55
C THR A 5 -58.83 -8.08 6.01
N ASN A 6 -58.28 -9.19 6.52
CA ASN A 6 -57.75 -9.38 7.88
C ASN A 6 -56.46 -10.21 7.84
N ASP A 7 -55.83 -10.46 8.99
CA ASP A 7 -54.73 -11.43 9.10
C ASP A 7 -55.10 -12.76 8.45
N GLY A 8 -54.27 -13.22 7.52
CA GLY A 8 -54.46 -14.46 6.79
C GLY A 8 -53.42 -15.50 7.21
N THR A 9 -53.84 -16.73 7.49
CA THR A 9 -52.93 -17.88 7.63
C THR A 9 -53.21 -18.89 6.54
N VAL A 10 -52.19 -19.20 5.74
CA VAL A 10 -52.22 -20.32 4.78
C VAL A 10 -51.42 -21.47 5.40
N THR A 11 -52.10 -22.58 5.71
CA THR A 11 -51.47 -23.82 6.17
C THR A 11 -51.20 -24.74 4.98
N GLY A 12 -49.94 -25.10 4.73
CA GLY A 12 -49.53 -25.94 3.60
C GLY A 12 -48.79 -25.18 2.49
N ASN A 13 -48.51 -25.87 1.38
CA ASN A 13 -47.71 -25.33 0.27
C ASN A 13 -48.58 -24.54 -0.72
N ILE A 14 -48.03 -23.45 -1.26
CA ILE A 14 -48.58 -22.72 -2.41
C ILE A 14 -47.73 -23.08 -3.63
N THR A 15 -48.27 -23.86 -4.56
CA THR A 15 -47.54 -24.30 -5.76
C THR A 15 -48.26 -23.82 -7.02
N LEU A 16 -47.55 -23.10 -7.87
CA LEU A 16 -47.99 -22.76 -9.22
C LEU A 16 -47.20 -23.62 -10.23
N ASN A 17 -47.88 -24.58 -10.86
CA ASN A 17 -47.33 -25.51 -11.86
C ASN A 17 -48.10 -25.43 -13.17
N SER A 18 -48.24 -24.22 -13.73
CA SER A 18 -49.01 -23.98 -14.96
C SER A 18 -48.17 -23.19 -15.96
N GLN A 19 -48.29 -23.56 -17.24
CA GLN A 19 -47.57 -22.94 -18.36
C GLN A 19 -48.08 -21.53 -18.69
N ASN A 20 -49.24 -21.11 -18.15
CA ASN A 20 -49.93 -19.86 -18.53
C ASN A 20 -50.55 -19.05 -17.38
N ASP A 21 -50.56 -19.54 -16.13
CA ASP A 21 -51.33 -18.87 -15.06
C ASP A 21 -50.51 -17.90 -14.20
N ARG A 22 -51.23 -16.96 -13.58
CA ARG A 22 -50.74 -16.03 -12.55
C ARG A 22 -51.50 -16.27 -11.25
N LEU A 23 -50.79 -16.34 -10.13
CA LEU A 23 -51.41 -16.26 -8.80
C LEU A 23 -51.20 -14.85 -8.26
N LEU A 24 -52.29 -14.11 -8.09
CA LEU A 24 -52.29 -12.79 -7.48
C LEU A 24 -52.93 -12.87 -6.09
N ILE A 25 -52.18 -12.48 -5.06
CA ILE A 25 -52.65 -12.28 -3.68
C ILE A 25 -52.53 -10.79 -3.38
N THR A 26 -53.65 -10.11 -3.13
CA THR A 26 -53.72 -8.65 -2.99
C THR A 26 -54.50 -8.26 -1.73
N ASN A 27 -54.39 -6.98 -1.34
CA ASN A 27 -55.18 -6.34 -0.28
C ASN A 27 -55.02 -6.96 1.12
N VAL A 28 -53.92 -7.65 1.43
CA VAL A 28 -53.63 -8.07 2.81
C VAL A 28 -53.23 -6.85 3.64
N ASP A 29 -54.20 -6.23 4.33
CA ASP A 29 -53.95 -4.98 5.07
C ASP A 29 -53.06 -5.17 6.31
N HIS A 30 -52.99 -6.38 6.89
CA HIS A 30 -52.24 -6.68 8.13
C HIS A 30 -51.08 -7.69 7.89
N LYS A 31 -51.24 -8.98 8.25
CA LYS A 31 -50.19 -10.02 8.11
C LYS A 31 -50.66 -11.25 7.33
N LEU A 32 -49.83 -11.73 6.40
CA LEU A 32 -49.97 -13.04 5.76
C LEU A 32 -48.94 -14.02 6.34
N THR A 33 -49.39 -15.08 7.02
CA THR A 33 -48.51 -16.17 7.48
C THR A 33 -48.66 -17.39 6.57
N ILE A 34 -47.56 -17.87 5.99
CA ILE A 34 -47.52 -19.07 5.15
C ILE A 34 -46.70 -20.13 5.88
N ASN A 35 -47.41 -21.15 6.37
CA ASN A 35 -46.82 -22.30 7.08
C ASN A 35 -46.54 -23.45 6.09
N GLY A 36 -45.71 -23.17 5.10
CA GLY A 36 -45.33 -24.09 4.01
C GLY A 36 -44.45 -23.40 2.97
N THR A 37 -44.17 -24.10 1.87
CA THR A 37 -43.30 -23.61 0.78
C THR A 37 -44.12 -22.90 -0.29
N ILE A 38 -43.63 -21.78 -0.80
CA ILE A 38 -44.15 -21.12 -2.00
C ILE A 38 -43.25 -21.55 -3.17
N THR A 39 -43.81 -22.27 -4.15
CA THR A 39 -43.06 -22.74 -5.32
C THR A 39 -43.68 -22.25 -6.61
N ALA A 40 -42.90 -21.52 -7.42
CA ALA A 40 -43.23 -21.27 -8.82
C ALA A 40 -42.36 -22.16 -9.72
N GLN A 41 -42.99 -23.05 -10.49
CA GLN A 41 -42.30 -23.99 -11.36
C GLN A 41 -42.85 -23.86 -12.78
N LYS A 42 -41.97 -23.64 -13.76
CA LYS A 42 -42.33 -23.72 -15.19
C LYS A 42 -41.83 -25.03 -15.79
N THR A 43 -42.73 -25.74 -16.47
CA THR A 43 -42.46 -26.94 -17.27
C THR A 43 -42.65 -26.62 -18.76
N GLY A 44 -41.64 -26.02 -19.42
CA GLY A 44 -41.68 -25.79 -20.88
C GLY A 44 -40.83 -24.63 -21.42
N SER A 45 -40.39 -24.74 -22.67
CA SER A 45 -39.55 -23.76 -23.38
C SER A 45 -40.37 -22.61 -23.99
N GLY A 46 -40.19 -21.38 -23.49
CA GLY A 46 -40.75 -20.16 -24.08
C GLY A 46 -39.64 -19.17 -24.48
N ASN A 47 -39.98 -18.21 -25.34
CA ASN A 47 -39.03 -17.19 -25.82
C ASN A 47 -38.83 -16.09 -24.75
N PRO A 48 -37.61 -15.88 -24.23
CA PRO A 48 -37.34 -15.04 -23.05
C PRO A 48 -37.39 -13.52 -23.30
N ASN A 49 -37.64 -13.06 -24.53
CA ASN A 49 -37.45 -11.66 -24.93
C ASN A 49 -38.74 -10.81 -25.02
N LYS A 50 -39.90 -11.29 -24.55
CA LYS A 50 -41.16 -10.49 -24.49
C LYS A 50 -41.84 -10.65 -23.12
N LEU A 51 -41.93 -9.55 -22.36
CA LEU A 51 -42.45 -9.49 -20.98
C LEU A 51 -43.92 -9.11 -20.85
N SER A 52 -44.64 -8.88 -21.95
CA SER A 52 -46.12 -8.72 -21.95
C SER A 52 -46.87 -10.00 -21.54
N GLU A 53 -46.15 -11.05 -21.16
CA GLU A 53 -46.64 -12.33 -20.66
C GLU A 53 -46.03 -12.68 -19.30
N THR A 54 -46.12 -11.80 -18.29
CA THR A 54 -45.57 -12.06 -16.95
C THR A 54 -46.33 -13.22 -16.27
N LYS A 55 -45.76 -14.43 -16.31
CA LYS A 55 -46.31 -15.66 -15.71
C LYS A 55 -45.60 -15.92 -14.38
N GLY A 56 -46.33 -15.99 -13.25
CA GLY A 56 -45.71 -16.06 -11.92
C GLY A 56 -46.64 -15.82 -10.72
N ILE A 57 -46.07 -15.81 -9.51
CA ILE A 57 -46.77 -15.48 -8.26
C ILE A 57 -46.50 -14.02 -7.91
N ILE A 58 -47.56 -13.23 -7.65
CA ILE A 58 -47.49 -11.85 -7.16
C ILE A 58 -48.19 -11.77 -5.81
N ILE A 59 -47.48 -11.30 -4.79
CA ILE A 59 -48.03 -11.06 -3.45
C ILE A 59 -47.89 -9.59 -3.11
N GLN A 60 -49.00 -8.94 -2.81
CA GLN A 60 -49.10 -7.58 -2.28
C GLN A 60 -49.70 -7.63 -0.87
N ALA A 61 -48.87 -7.35 0.13
CA ALA A 61 -49.25 -7.44 1.54
C ALA A 61 -48.58 -6.35 2.40
N GLY A 62 -49.25 -5.93 3.48
CA GLY A 62 -48.69 -5.01 4.48
C GLY A 62 -47.55 -5.62 5.29
N SER A 63 -47.63 -6.92 5.61
CA SER A 63 -46.53 -7.73 6.16
C SER A 63 -46.66 -9.22 5.80
N ILE A 64 -45.54 -9.95 5.74
CA ILE A 64 -45.52 -11.39 5.40
C ILE A 64 -44.56 -12.19 6.29
N GLU A 65 -45.01 -13.37 6.73
CA GLU A 65 -44.17 -14.38 7.39
C GLU A 65 -44.21 -15.69 6.60
N VAL A 66 -43.10 -16.08 5.98
CA VAL A 66 -42.93 -17.38 5.31
C VAL A 66 -42.07 -18.27 6.19
N LYS A 67 -42.71 -19.22 6.88
CA LYS A 67 -42.02 -20.19 7.76
C LYS A 67 -41.33 -21.31 6.98
N GLY A 68 -41.78 -21.60 5.75
CA GLY A 68 -41.13 -22.53 4.84
C GLY A 68 -40.12 -21.86 3.91
N GLU A 69 -40.05 -22.32 2.66
CA GLU A 69 -39.14 -21.78 1.64
C GLU A 69 -39.91 -21.05 0.54
N LEU A 70 -39.40 -19.90 0.10
CA LEU A 70 -39.76 -19.29 -1.18
C LEU A 70 -38.82 -19.85 -2.25
N ASN A 71 -39.33 -20.66 -3.17
CA ASN A 71 -38.54 -21.36 -4.19
C ASN A 71 -39.03 -21.06 -5.60
N THR A 72 -38.15 -20.63 -6.50
CA THR A 72 -38.43 -20.59 -7.94
C THR A 72 -37.56 -21.59 -8.67
N GLN A 73 -38.21 -22.50 -9.42
CA GLN A 73 -37.52 -23.53 -10.21
C GLN A 73 -37.78 -23.34 -11.71
N GLY A 74 -36.71 -23.13 -12.48
CA GLY A 74 -36.76 -23.04 -13.94
C GLY A 74 -36.26 -24.31 -14.61
N ALA A 75 -37.13 -25.06 -15.29
CA ALA A 75 -36.71 -26.13 -16.19
C ALA A 75 -36.48 -25.55 -17.61
N GLY A 76 -35.26 -25.09 -17.89
CA GLY A 76 -34.79 -24.85 -19.28
C GLY A 76 -34.93 -23.44 -19.87
N GLY A 77 -35.00 -22.35 -19.08
CA GLY A 77 -35.02 -20.98 -19.61
C GLY A 77 -35.36 -19.91 -18.56
N MET A 78 -35.18 -18.62 -18.88
CA MET A 78 -35.35 -17.42 -18.01
C MET A 78 -36.82 -17.10 -17.59
N ASP A 79 -37.70 -18.09 -17.56
CA ASP A 79 -39.14 -17.85 -17.67
C ASP A 79 -39.97 -18.16 -16.41
N SER A 80 -39.34 -18.57 -15.30
CA SER A 80 -40.04 -18.73 -14.01
C SER A 80 -39.71 -17.55 -13.09
N ARG A 81 -40.73 -16.78 -12.69
CA ARG A 81 -40.58 -15.58 -11.85
C ARG A 81 -41.57 -15.59 -10.68
N THR A 82 -41.09 -15.27 -9.49
CA THR A 82 -41.93 -14.90 -8.34
C THR A 82 -41.62 -13.48 -7.94
N THR A 83 -42.65 -12.64 -7.87
CA THR A 83 -42.54 -11.23 -7.46
C THR A 83 -43.30 -11.04 -6.15
N ILE A 84 -42.63 -10.53 -5.12
CA ILE A 84 -43.26 -10.12 -3.87
C ILE A 84 -43.10 -8.62 -3.76
N LEU A 85 -44.23 -7.91 -3.63
CA LEU A 85 -44.30 -6.47 -3.46
C LEU A 85 -44.82 -6.20 -2.04
N LEU A 86 -43.97 -5.67 -1.19
CA LEU A 86 -44.31 -5.35 0.18
C LEU A 86 -44.50 -3.83 0.29
N SER A 87 -45.74 -3.37 0.13
CA SER A 87 -46.13 -2.00 0.39
C SER A 87 -46.50 -1.88 1.87
N GLY A 88 -45.49 -1.67 2.72
CA GLY A 88 -45.70 -1.49 4.14
C GLY A 88 -46.53 -0.23 4.41
N LYS A 89 -47.77 -0.38 4.91
CA LYS A 89 -48.53 0.70 5.54
C LYS A 89 -47.97 0.96 6.96
N GLY A 90 -46.73 1.47 7.06
CA GLY A 90 -46.13 1.91 8.34
C GLY A 90 -44.73 1.35 8.64
N ASN A 91 -44.06 1.92 9.65
CA ASN A 91 -42.72 1.53 10.12
C ASN A 91 -42.70 0.19 10.90
N ASP A 92 -43.86 -0.35 11.28
CA ASP A 92 -43.98 -1.50 12.19
C ASP A 92 -44.14 -2.85 11.47
N SER A 93 -44.23 -2.85 10.13
CA SER A 93 -44.31 -4.08 9.34
C SER A 93 -43.05 -4.94 9.53
N GLN A 94 -43.23 -6.17 10.05
CA GLN A 94 -42.18 -7.18 10.22
C GLN A 94 -42.36 -8.27 9.18
N ASN A 95 -41.44 -8.37 8.23
CA ASN A 95 -41.41 -9.41 7.22
C ASN A 95 -40.38 -10.46 7.60
N THR A 96 -40.72 -11.74 7.55
CA THR A 96 -39.77 -12.81 7.88
C THR A 96 -39.82 -13.93 6.85
N PHE A 97 -38.65 -14.30 6.32
CA PHE A 97 -38.48 -15.42 5.41
C PHE A 97 -37.46 -16.39 5.99
N SER A 98 -37.86 -17.64 6.19
CA SER A 98 -36.91 -18.66 6.66
C SER A 98 -35.90 -19.01 5.58
N LYS A 99 -36.34 -19.14 4.32
CA LYS A 99 -35.43 -19.37 3.19
C LYS A 99 -35.99 -18.82 1.89
N ILE A 100 -35.13 -18.21 1.07
CA ILE A 100 -35.42 -17.78 -0.29
C ILE A 100 -34.38 -18.43 -1.22
N THR A 101 -34.85 -19.18 -2.21
CA THR A 101 -34.02 -19.93 -3.14
C THR A 101 -34.44 -19.68 -4.58
N ALA A 102 -33.49 -19.31 -5.43
CA ALA A 102 -33.66 -19.25 -6.88
C ALA A 102 -32.86 -20.39 -7.54
N ASN A 103 -33.52 -21.41 -8.05
CA ASN A 103 -32.89 -22.54 -8.73
C ASN A 103 -33.19 -22.50 -10.24
N GLY A 104 -32.35 -21.78 -11.00
CA GLY A 104 -32.58 -21.52 -12.42
C GLY A 104 -33.80 -20.65 -12.75
N GLY A 105 -34.42 -20.02 -11.75
CA GLY A 105 -35.52 -19.05 -11.87
C GLY A 105 -35.19 -17.67 -11.28
N PHE A 106 -36.17 -16.76 -11.21
CA PHE A 106 -36.01 -15.40 -10.68
C PHE A 106 -36.95 -15.15 -9.49
N ASN A 107 -36.40 -14.72 -8.36
CA ASN A 107 -37.18 -14.07 -7.30
C ASN A 107 -36.95 -12.56 -7.36
N VAL A 108 -38.02 -11.78 -7.25
CA VAL A 108 -37.98 -10.33 -7.07
C VAL A 108 -38.75 -10.00 -5.79
N ILE A 109 -38.11 -9.32 -4.85
CA ILE A 109 -38.71 -8.86 -3.60
C ILE A 109 -38.46 -7.36 -3.51
N ALA A 110 -39.53 -6.57 -3.63
CA ALA A 110 -39.45 -5.13 -3.46
C ALA A 110 -40.14 -4.74 -2.16
N ILE A 111 -39.43 -3.95 -1.36
CA ILE A 111 -39.81 -3.58 -0.01
C ILE A 111 -39.80 -2.06 0.02
N GLU A 112 -40.99 -1.48 0.10
CA GLU A 112 -41.16 -0.04 0.12
C GLU A 112 -40.80 0.52 1.50
N LYS A 113 -41.26 -0.17 2.55
CA LYS A 113 -41.11 0.24 3.94
C LYS A 113 -41.23 -0.96 4.89
N GLY A 114 -40.35 -1.04 5.90
CA GLY A 114 -40.50 -1.97 7.03
C GLY A 114 -39.21 -2.65 7.48
N ASN A 115 -39.32 -3.58 8.42
CA ASN A 115 -38.20 -4.42 8.85
C ASN A 115 -38.35 -5.80 8.22
N THR A 116 -37.31 -6.28 7.52
CA THR A 116 -37.33 -7.57 6.85
C THR A 116 -36.19 -8.43 7.34
N LYS A 117 -36.49 -9.65 7.81
CA LYS A 117 -35.51 -10.67 8.18
C LYS A 117 -35.56 -11.85 7.21
N ILE A 118 -34.41 -12.19 6.65
CA ILE A 118 -34.22 -13.38 5.81
C ILE A 118 -33.16 -14.26 6.47
N GLN A 119 -33.49 -15.48 6.89
CA GLN A 119 -32.46 -16.34 7.50
C GLN A 119 -31.48 -16.85 6.43
N GLN A 120 -31.98 -17.28 5.27
CA GLN A 120 -31.14 -17.74 4.18
C GLN A 120 -31.61 -17.24 2.81
N LEU A 121 -30.71 -16.58 2.07
CA LEU A 121 -30.88 -16.21 0.66
C LEU A 121 -29.91 -17.02 -0.19
N SER A 122 -30.41 -17.74 -1.19
CA SER A 122 -29.57 -18.55 -2.07
C SER A 122 -29.98 -18.54 -3.54
N ALA A 123 -28.99 -18.58 -4.41
CA ALA A 123 -29.17 -18.72 -5.85
C ALA A 123 -28.27 -19.86 -6.35
N THR A 124 -28.85 -20.76 -7.15
CA THR A 124 -28.15 -21.92 -7.71
C THR A 124 -28.50 -22.11 -9.17
N LYS A 125 -27.57 -22.69 -9.93
CA LYS A 125 -27.84 -23.16 -11.30
C LYS A 125 -28.72 -24.40 -11.29
N ALA A 126 -29.70 -24.48 -12.20
CA ALA A 126 -30.45 -25.71 -12.44
C ALA A 126 -29.53 -26.78 -13.06
N ALA A 127 -29.60 -28.01 -12.55
CA ALA A 127 -28.68 -29.11 -12.89
C ALA A 127 -28.59 -29.48 -14.39
N THR A 128 -29.52 -29.02 -15.23
CA THR A 128 -29.69 -29.48 -16.62
C THR A 128 -29.40 -28.44 -17.72
N SER A 129 -29.13 -27.17 -17.40
CA SER A 129 -28.93 -26.11 -18.42
C SER A 129 -27.45 -25.70 -18.52
N SER A 130 -26.92 -25.41 -19.71
CA SER A 130 -25.53 -25.00 -19.89
C SER A 130 -25.30 -23.49 -19.70
N THR A 131 -26.36 -22.68 -19.60
CA THR A 131 -26.24 -21.22 -19.86
C THR A 131 -26.89 -20.28 -18.83
N ILE A 132 -27.76 -20.75 -17.92
CA ILE A 132 -28.60 -19.82 -17.11
C ILE A 132 -28.60 -20.21 -15.61
N GLY A 133 -28.17 -19.29 -14.74
CA GLY A 133 -28.21 -19.42 -13.27
C GLY A 133 -29.49 -18.86 -12.65
N GLY A 134 -29.76 -19.16 -11.37
CA GLY A 134 -30.86 -18.53 -10.63
C GLY A 134 -30.53 -17.09 -10.21
N PHE A 135 -31.56 -16.26 -10.05
CA PHE A 135 -31.43 -14.84 -9.69
C PHE A 135 -32.34 -14.45 -8.53
N ASN A 136 -31.81 -13.77 -7.52
CA ASN A 136 -32.62 -13.06 -6.53
C ASN A 136 -32.38 -11.55 -6.66
N TYR A 137 -33.45 -10.77 -6.71
CA TYR A 137 -33.43 -9.31 -6.68
C TYR A 137 -34.18 -8.82 -5.45
N ILE A 138 -33.50 -8.15 -4.54
CA ILE A 138 -34.10 -7.54 -3.35
C ILE A 138 -33.87 -6.04 -3.41
N ILE A 139 -34.93 -5.25 -3.28
CA ILE A 139 -34.84 -3.79 -3.23
C ILE A 139 -35.53 -3.32 -1.95
N GLU A 140 -34.79 -2.58 -1.12
CA GLU A 140 -35.31 -1.94 0.09
C GLU A 140 -35.20 -0.43 -0.08
N LYS A 141 -36.34 0.26 -0.10
CA LYS A 141 -36.37 1.72 -0.17
C LYS A 141 -36.15 2.36 1.20
N SER A 142 -36.80 1.85 2.25
CA SER A 142 -36.75 2.43 3.59
C SER A 142 -36.97 1.37 4.70
N GLY A 143 -36.10 1.34 5.70
CA GLY A 143 -36.20 0.38 6.81
C GLY A 143 -34.95 -0.49 7.00
N ASN A 144 -35.09 -1.61 7.71
CA ASN A 144 -33.96 -2.48 8.05
C ASN A 144 -34.11 -3.87 7.40
N LEU A 145 -33.18 -4.21 6.51
CA LEU A 145 -33.05 -5.53 5.92
C LEU A 145 -31.95 -6.31 6.64
N THR A 146 -32.30 -7.40 7.31
CA THR A 146 -31.35 -8.33 7.95
C THR A 146 -31.32 -9.65 7.21
N ILE A 147 -30.15 -10.11 6.80
CA ILE A 147 -29.96 -11.42 6.17
C ILE A 147 -28.90 -12.22 6.93
N ASP A 148 -29.27 -13.35 7.52
CA ASP A 148 -28.31 -14.13 8.32
C ASP A 148 -27.24 -14.77 7.39
N LYS A 149 -27.66 -15.38 6.27
CA LYS A 149 -26.73 -15.96 5.29
C LYS A 149 -27.17 -15.75 3.85
N VAL A 150 -26.29 -15.17 3.04
CA VAL A 150 -26.40 -15.12 1.57
C VAL A 150 -25.39 -16.11 0.99
N THR A 151 -25.84 -17.04 0.15
CA THR A 151 -24.97 -18.07 -0.44
C THR A 151 -25.21 -18.20 -1.93
N LEU A 152 -24.10 -18.29 -2.68
CA LEU A 152 -24.10 -18.62 -4.07
C LEU A 152 -23.28 -19.88 -4.33
N THR A 153 -23.92 -20.88 -4.94
CA THR A 153 -23.24 -22.06 -5.46
C THR A 153 -23.56 -22.20 -6.95
N HIS A 154 -22.51 -22.20 -7.79
CA HIS A 154 -22.58 -22.45 -9.24
C HIS A 154 -23.41 -21.43 -10.05
N ASN A 155 -22.77 -20.47 -10.72
CA ASN A 155 -23.31 -19.58 -11.78
C ASN A 155 -24.61 -18.78 -11.49
N GLY A 156 -25.13 -18.75 -10.26
CA GLY A 156 -26.25 -17.89 -9.91
C GLY A 156 -25.85 -16.43 -9.65
N GLN A 157 -26.84 -15.57 -9.40
CA GLN A 157 -26.62 -14.20 -8.98
C GLN A 157 -27.60 -13.76 -7.88
N ASN A 158 -27.11 -13.04 -6.87
CA ASN A 158 -27.97 -12.29 -5.95
C ASN A 158 -27.68 -10.81 -6.14
N ILE A 159 -28.73 -9.99 -6.23
CA ILE A 159 -28.65 -8.56 -6.37
C ILE A 159 -29.50 -7.94 -5.25
N ILE A 160 -28.85 -7.15 -4.39
CA ILE A 160 -29.50 -6.44 -3.28
C ILE A 160 -29.25 -4.94 -3.49
N GLY A 161 -30.31 -4.15 -3.55
CA GLY A 161 -30.23 -2.69 -3.59
C GLY A 161 -30.88 -2.08 -2.36
N ILE A 162 -30.20 -1.13 -1.70
CA ILE A 162 -30.75 -0.34 -0.60
C ILE A 162 -30.67 1.15 -0.90
N GLY A 163 -31.73 1.90 -0.54
CA GLY A 163 -31.83 3.34 -0.82
C GLY A 163 -32.13 3.64 -2.29
N TYR A 164 -32.69 2.68 -3.00
CA TYR A 164 -33.16 2.85 -4.38
C TYR A 164 -34.67 2.88 -4.41
N ASP A 165 -35.22 3.77 -5.24
CA ASP A 165 -36.61 3.66 -5.64
C ASP A 165 -36.76 2.43 -6.55
N ALA A 166 -37.61 1.51 -6.11
CA ALA A 166 -38.04 0.39 -6.92
C ALA A 166 -39.03 0.90 -7.97
N ASN A 167 -38.54 1.45 -9.08
CA ASN A 167 -39.39 1.52 -10.26
C ASN A 167 -39.32 0.16 -10.94
N ILE A 168 -40.41 -0.59 -10.82
CA ILE A 168 -40.59 -1.89 -11.43
C ILE A 168 -41.53 -1.70 -12.63
N PRO A 169 -41.08 -1.12 -13.76
CA PRO A 169 -41.82 -1.29 -14.98
C PRO A 169 -41.81 -2.79 -15.33
N GLU A 170 -42.92 -3.28 -15.85
CA GLU A 170 -43.23 -4.69 -16.13
C GLU A 170 -42.17 -5.45 -16.99
N SER A 171 -41.14 -4.75 -17.49
CA SER A 171 -40.10 -5.29 -18.37
C SER A 171 -38.66 -5.21 -17.84
N LYS A 172 -38.35 -4.42 -16.80
CA LYS A 172 -37.00 -4.29 -16.21
C LYS A 172 -37.10 -3.78 -14.79
N ILE A 173 -36.34 -4.37 -13.86
CA ILE A 173 -35.96 -3.64 -12.66
C ILE A 173 -34.95 -2.61 -13.09
N THR A 174 -35.34 -1.34 -13.04
CA THR A 174 -34.42 -0.23 -13.22
C THR A 174 -34.22 0.35 -11.84
N PHE A 175 -32.97 0.44 -11.40
CA PHE A 175 -32.63 1.25 -10.25
C PHE A 175 -32.94 2.68 -10.64
N ASP A 176 -34.13 3.16 -10.29
CA ASP A 176 -34.54 4.47 -10.71
C ASP A 176 -33.75 5.51 -9.92
N ASN A 177 -33.32 6.55 -10.63
CA ASN A 177 -32.60 7.66 -10.01
C ASN A 177 -33.49 8.55 -9.14
N ALA A 178 -34.77 8.18 -8.97
CA ALA A 178 -35.69 8.92 -8.15
C ALA A 178 -35.22 8.91 -6.68
N PRO A 179 -35.10 10.10 -6.07
CA PRO A 179 -34.52 10.26 -4.75
C PRO A 179 -35.44 9.69 -3.66
N SER A 180 -34.86 8.87 -2.79
CA SER A 180 -35.43 8.58 -1.47
C SER A 180 -34.70 9.45 -0.44
N THR A 181 -35.42 10.30 0.29
CA THR A 181 -34.89 10.95 1.50
C THR A 181 -34.72 9.97 2.65
N ASP A 182 -35.23 8.75 2.50
CA ASP A 182 -35.30 7.75 3.56
C ASP A 182 -33.99 6.95 3.63
N SER A 183 -33.50 6.75 4.85
CA SER A 183 -32.35 5.89 5.12
C SER A 183 -32.79 4.43 5.18
N ALA A 184 -32.14 3.56 4.41
CA ALA A 184 -32.24 2.11 4.56
C ALA A 184 -30.99 1.55 5.27
N SER A 185 -31.15 0.48 6.03
CA SER A 185 -30.03 -0.27 6.60
C SER A 185 -30.05 -1.73 6.12
N LEU A 186 -28.87 -2.25 5.82
CA LEU A 186 -28.64 -3.65 5.49
C LEU A 186 -27.68 -4.26 6.50
N THR A 187 -28.06 -5.37 7.12
CA THR A 187 -27.17 -6.19 7.94
C THR A 187 -27.06 -7.58 7.34
N ILE A 188 -25.86 -8.02 7.00
CA ILE A 188 -25.59 -9.40 6.55
C ILE A 188 -24.58 -10.06 7.49
N THR A 189 -24.90 -11.22 8.06
CA THR A 189 -23.91 -11.92 8.90
C THR A 189 -22.86 -12.62 8.02
N THR A 190 -23.29 -13.41 7.04
CA THR A 190 -22.38 -14.11 6.11
C THR A 190 -22.80 -13.92 4.66
N LEU A 191 -21.90 -13.40 3.83
CA LEU A 191 -22.03 -13.31 2.38
C LEU A 191 -20.97 -14.21 1.73
N GLU A 192 -21.39 -15.32 1.12
CA GLU A 192 -20.49 -16.30 0.54
C GLU A 192 -20.81 -16.57 -0.93
N THR A 193 -19.79 -16.45 -1.77
CA THR A 193 -19.85 -16.88 -3.17
C THR A 193 -18.81 -17.95 -3.41
N GLN A 194 -19.24 -19.15 -3.79
CA GLN A 194 -18.38 -20.24 -4.21
C GLN A 194 -18.78 -20.71 -5.61
N ASN A 195 -17.79 -20.83 -6.51
CA ASN A 195 -18.03 -21.44 -7.81
C ASN A 195 -16.94 -22.45 -8.17
N ASP A 196 -17.27 -23.72 -8.10
CA ASP A 196 -16.35 -24.82 -8.38
C ASP A 196 -16.25 -25.16 -9.89
N GLY A 197 -16.94 -24.40 -10.76
CA GLY A 197 -16.91 -24.54 -12.22
C GLY A 197 -16.39 -23.31 -12.98
N TYR A 198 -16.40 -23.39 -14.31
CA TYR A 198 -15.88 -22.35 -15.23
C TYR A 198 -16.73 -21.08 -15.36
N GLY A 199 -17.87 -20.96 -14.67
CA GLY A 199 -18.70 -19.74 -14.78
C GLY A 199 -18.44 -18.73 -13.67
N SER A 200 -19.20 -17.63 -13.67
CA SER A 200 -19.06 -16.52 -12.71
C SER A 200 -20.32 -16.39 -11.84
N GLY A 201 -20.30 -16.99 -10.64
CA GLY A 201 -21.31 -16.68 -9.62
C GLY A 201 -21.06 -15.29 -9.05
N LYS A 202 -22.09 -14.46 -8.89
CA LYS A 202 -21.94 -13.06 -8.47
C LYS A 202 -22.98 -12.60 -7.45
N ASN A 203 -22.56 -12.17 -6.27
CA ASN A 203 -23.37 -11.31 -5.41
C ASN A 203 -23.08 -9.84 -5.76
N SER A 204 -24.12 -9.01 -5.91
CA SER A 204 -24.00 -7.57 -6.11
C SER A 204 -24.82 -6.83 -5.07
N ILE A 205 -24.21 -5.89 -4.34
CA ILE A 205 -24.87 -5.05 -3.35
C ILE A 205 -24.70 -3.59 -3.77
N TYR A 206 -25.81 -2.89 -3.95
CA TYR A 206 -25.85 -1.49 -4.34
C TYR A 206 -26.38 -0.65 -3.17
N ILE A 207 -25.63 0.39 -2.79
CA ILE A 207 -25.92 1.26 -1.66
C ILE A 207 -25.97 2.69 -2.15
N LYS A 208 -27.09 3.38 -1.94
CA LYS A 208 -27.30 4.76 -2.41
C LYS A 208 -27.80 5.67 -1.28
N GLY A 209 -27.46 6.95 -1.41
CA GLY A 209 -27.94 8.02 -0.52
C GLY A 209 -27.43 7.86 0.91
N ASN A 210 -28.30 8.07 1.90
CA ASN A 210 -28.02 7.95 3.33
C ASN A 210 -28.11 6.50 3.87
N SER A 211 -27.94 5.51 2.99
CA SER A 211 -28.10 4.11 3.37
C SER A 211 -26.80 3.52 3.91
N ASN A 212 -26.95 2.58 4.87
CA ASN A 212 -25.83 1.95 5.55
C ASN A 212 -25.87 0.44 5.34
N ALA A 213 -24.74 -0.19 5.01
CA ALA A 213 -24.62 -1.64 4.99
C ALA A 213 -23.54 -2.09 5.99
N THR A 214 -23.88 -3.07 6.83
CA THR A 214 -22.96 -3.74 7.75
C THR A 214 -22.89 -5.22 7.41
N ILE A 215 -21.70 -5.74 7.16
CA ILE A 215 -21.50 -7.14 6.78
C ILE A 215 -20.39 -7.77 7.61
N THR A 216 -20.68 -8.83 8.36
CA THR A 216 -19.67 -9.43 9.24
C THR A 216 -18.62 -10.19 8.43
N ASN A 217 -19.03 -11.15 7.60
CA ASN A 217 -18.10 -11.97 6.83
C ASN A 217 -18.47 -11.96 5.35
N VAL A 218 -17.54 -11.50 4.50
CA VAL A 218 -17.62 -11.60 3.04
C VAL A 218 -16.55 -12.56 2.56
N THR A 219 -16.96 -13.60 1.83
CA THR A 219 -16.04 -14.59 1.27
C THR A 219 -16.34 -14.81 -0.20
N ALA A 220 -15.32 -14.66 -1.04
CA ALA A 220 -15.32 -15.08 -2.45
C ALA A 220 -14.32 -16.22 -2.63
N GLN A 221 -14.79 -17.37 -3.09
CA GLN A 221 -13.97 -18.56 -3.33
C GLN A 221 -14.05 -18.99 -4.79
N ASN A 222 -12.92 -19.46 -5.34
CA ASN A 222 -12.83 -19.95 -6.72
C ASN A 222 -13.38 -18.89 -7.70
N ASN A 223 -14.08 -19.20 -8.79
CA ASN A 223 -14.60 -18.14 -9.69
C ASN A 223 -15.78 -17.31 -9.13
N GLY A 224 -15.96 -17.27 -7.81
CA GLY A 224 -16.98 -16.48 -7.13
C GLY A 224 -16.63 -15.00 -7.03
N GLN A 225 -17.64 -14.13 -7.18
CA GLN A 225 -17.50 -12.68 -7.13
C GLN A 225 -18.48 -12.05 -6.13
N ASN A 226 -18.00 -11.15 -5.28
CA ASN A 226 -18.86 -10.20 -4.56
C ASN A 226 -18.55 -8.78 -5.04
N VAL A 227 -19.58 -8.01 -5.38
CA VAL A 227 -19.43 -6.63 -5.87
C VAL A 227 -20.27 -5.69 -5.02
N PHE A 228 -19.65 -4.63 -4.55
CA PHE A 228 -20.27 -3.57 -3.77
C PHE A 228 -20.15 -2.27 -4.54
N THR A 229 -21.24 -1.51 -4.63
CA THR A 229 -21.26 -0.22 -5.29
C THR A 229 -21.94 0.80 -4.40
N LEU A 230 -21.17 1.82 -4.00
CA LEU A 230 -21.64 2.97 -3.24
C LEU A 230 -21.70 4.17 -4.18
N SER A 231 -22.81 4.88 -4.15
CA SER A 231 -22.98 6.09 -4.95
C SER A 231 -23.69 7.18 -4.15
N LYS A 232 -23.16 8.41 -4.21
CA LYS A 232 -23.89 9.57 -3.72
C LYS A 232 -25.16 9.82 -4.52
N ASP A 233 -26.10 10.50 -3.87
CA ASP A 233 -27.17 11.18 -4.58
C ASP A 233 -26.66 12.53 -5.10
N THR A 234 -26.65 12.74 -6.41
CA THR A 234 -26.22 14.00 -7.04
C THR A 234 -27.33 15.05 -7.11
N THR A 235 -28.56 14.70 -6.73
CA THR A 235 -29.73 15.57 -6.92
C THR A 235 -30.00 16.54 -5.76
N TYR A 236 -29.39 16.33 -4.59
CA TYR A 236 -29.54 17.22 -3.43
C TYR A 236 -28.29 18.09 -3.19
N THR A 237 -28.47 19.39 -3.34
CA THR A 237 -27.42 20.41 -3.15
C THR A 237 -27.19 20.80 -1.68
N ASN A 238 -28.05 20.40 -0.73
CA ASN A 238 -28.10 21.00 0.61
C ASN A 238 -27.90 20.07 1.81
N THR A 239 -27.71 18.75 1.62
CA THR A 239 -27.28 17.86 2.72
C THR A 239 -26.33 16.81 2.15
N PRO A 240 -25.05 16.74 2.54
CA PRO A 240 -24.14 15.72 2.05
C PRO A 240 -24.60 14.35 2.58
N SER A 241 -25.37 13.63 1.76
CA SER A 241 -25.72 12.24 2.04
C SER A 241 -24.57 11.35 1.62
N THR A 242 -23.92 10.69 2.58
CA THR A 242 -22.77 9.82 2.32
C THR A 242 -23.14 8.38 2.66
N PRO A 243 -23.15 7.46 1.67
CA PRO A 243 -23.37 6.05 1.96
C PRO A 243 -22.22 5.48 2.79
N HIS A 244 -22.52 4.52 3.67
CA HIS A 244 -21.52 3.86 4.50
C HIS A 244 -21.58 2.33 4.33
N LEU A 245 -20.43 1.72 4.07
CA LEU A 245 -20.24 0.27 4.06
C LEU A 245 -19.24 -0.12 5.14
N SER A 246 -19.67 -0.94 6.09
CA SER A 246 -18.82 -1.52 7.12
C SER A 246 -18.71 -3.04 6.94
N ILE A 247 -17.49 -3.56 6.82
CA ILE A 247 -17.21 -5.00 6.69
C ILE A 247 -16.24 -5.44 7.80
N THR A 248 -16.55 -6.48 8.56
CA THR A 248 -15.58 -7.00 9.54
C THR A 248 -14.46 -7.78 8.85
N THR A 249 -14.79 -8.77 8.02
CA THR A 249 -13.79 -9.55 7.27
C THR A 249 -14.16 -9.66 5.80
N LEU A 250 -13.25 -9.22 4.92
CA LEU A 250 -13.32 -9.36 3.47
C LEU A 250 -12.25 -10.35 3.01
N THR A 251 -12.66 -11.54 2.58
CA THR A 251 -11.75 -12.62 2.17
C THR A 251 -11.99 -13.00 0.71
N ALA A 252 -10.92 -13.02 -0.08
CA ALA A 252 -10.88 -13.66 -1.39
C ALA A 252 -9.91 -14.85 -1.32
N GLN A 253 -10.30 -16.01 -1.84
CA GLN A 253 -9.45 -17.20 -1.86
C GLN A 253 -9.60 -18.04 -3.13
N GLN A 254 -8.50 -18.67 -3.55
CA GLN A 254 -8.50 -19.74 -4.55
C GLN A 254 -8.13 -21.06 -3.88
N ASN A 255 -9.03 -22.04 -3.96
CA ASN A 255 -8.82 -23.39 -3.40
C ASN A 255 -8.47 -24.43 -4.48
N SER A 256 -8.85 -24.20 -5.74
CA SER A 256 -8.53 -25.10 -6.86
C SER A 256 -8.35 -24.32 -8.16
N TYR A 257 -9.38 -24.26 -9.00
CA TYR A 257 -9.37 -23.58 -10.29
C TYR A 257 -10.21 -22.29 -10.21
N GLY A 258 -9.64 -21.18 -10.68
CA GLY A 258 -10.31 -19.88 -10.68
C GLY A 258 -9.93 -18.97 -9.51
N THR A 259 -10.06 -17.66 -9.69
CA THR A 259 -9.66 -16.66 -8.69
C THR A 259 -10.87 -16.00 -8.06
N GLY A 260 -10.99 -16.14 -6.74
CA GLY A 260 -12.02 -15.45 -5.95
C GLY A 260 -11.81 -13.96 -6.09
N SER A 261 -12.90 -13.20 -6.24
CA SER A 261 -12.81 -11.75 -6.36
C SER A 261 -13.83 -11.03 -5.49
N ASN A 262 -13.39 -10.06 -4.70
CA ASN A 262 -14.28 -9.04 -4.17
C ASN A 262 -13.94 -7.70 -4.83
N SER A 263 -14.96 -6.94 -5.21
CA SER A 263 -14.81 -5.58 -5.76
C SER A 263 -15.67 -4.60 -4.97
N ILE A 264 -15.09 -3.49 -4.54
CA ILE A 264 -15.79 -2.36 -3.93
C ILE A 264 -15.53 -1.15 -4.80
N THR A 265 -16.59 -0.50 -5.26
CA THR A 265 -16.50 0.79 -5.93
C THR A 265 -17.29 1.80 -5.12
N ALA A 266 -16.67 2.92 -4.72
CA ALA A 266 -17.37 4.01 -4.06
C ALA A 266 -17.10 5.33 -4.76
N ASP A 267 -18.19 5.99 -5.18
CA ASP A 267 -18.19 7.39 -5.57
C ASP A 267 -18.83 8.21 -4.44
N HIS A 268 -17.95 8.79 -3.60
CA HIS A 268 -18.25 9.36 -2.29
C HIS A 268 -18.68 8.31 -1.24
N GLY A 269 -18.68 8.72 0.03
CA GLY A 269 -19.05 7.85 1.16
C GLY A 269 -17.86 7.37 1.98
N MET A 270 -18.15 6.48 2.93
CA MET A 270 -17.16 5.83 3.79
C MET A 270 -17.17 4.32 3.56
N VAL A 271 -16.00 3.73 3.44
CA VAL A 271 -15.80 2.27 3.44
C VAL A 271 -14.90 1.92 4.62
N GLU A 272 -15.45 1.19 5.60
CA GLU A 272 -14.70 0.65 6.74
C GLU A 272 -14.57 -0.86 6.62
N ILE A 273 -13.33 -1.38 6.65
CA ILE A 273 -13.07 -2.82 6.62
C ILE A 273 -12.07 -3.18 7.71
N ILE A 274 -12.42 -4.05 8.66
CA ILE A 274 -11.45 -4.39 9.71
C ILE A 274 -10.31 -5.23 9.10
N LYS A 275 -10.62 -6.31 8.38
CA LYS A 275 -9.61 -7.19 7.77
C LYS A 275 -9.88 -7.44 6.30
N VAL A 276 -8.89 -7.17 5.45
CA VAL A 276 -8.89 -7.56 4.04
C VAL A 276 -7.85 -8.66 3.86
N ASN A 277 -8.26 -9.83 3.40
CA ASN A 277 -7.39 -10.97 3.15
C ASN A 277 -7.55 -11.46 1.71
N SER A 278 -6.42 -11.69 1.03
CA SER A 278 -6.38 -12.34 -0.27
C SER A 278 -5.44 -13.53 -0.21
N THR A 279 -5.93 -14.73 -0.53
CA THR A 279 -5.12 -15.95 -0.63
C THR A 279 -5.17 -16.50 -2.05
N ASN A 280 -4.12 -16.26 -2.84
CA ASN A 280 -4.11 -16.59 -4.29
C ASN A 280 -5.31 -16.00 -5.05
N ALA A 281 -5.83 -14.83 -4.64
CA ALA A 281 -7.10 -14.29 -5.13
C ALA A 281 -7.01 -12.77 -5.33
N LYS A 282 -8.15 -12.08 -5.54
CA LYS A 282 -8.17 -10.62 -5.75
C LYS A 282 -9.18 -9.93 -4.84
N ASN A 283 -8.75 -8.87 -4.16
CA ASN A 283 -9.68 -7.83 -3.66
C ASN A 283 -9.37 -6.53 -4.41
N ILE A 284 -10.40 -5.85 -4.91
CA ILE A 284 -10.28 -4.60 -5.65
C ILE A 284 -11.13 -3.56 -4.92
N ILE A 285 -10.54 -2.41 -4.59
CA ILE A 285 -11.22 -1.30 -3.93
C ILE A 285 -10.91 -0.04 -4.73
N ASP A 286 -11.90 0.51 -5.42
CA ASP A 286 -11.78 1.71 -6.24
C ASP A 286 -12.62 2.84 -5.64
N LEU A 287 -11.98 3.94 -5.26
CA LEU A 287 -12.60 5.04 -4.54
C LEU A 287 -12.41 6.36 -5.29
N THR A 288 -13.47 7.17 -5.33
CA THR A 288 -13.47 8.51 -5.90
C THR A 288 -14.16 9.47 -4.93
N ASN A 289 -13.46 10.51 -4.46
CA ASN A 289 -13.93 11.43 -3.40
C ASN A 289 -14.48 10.71 -2.14
N ALA A 290 -13.89 9.59 -1.74
CA ALA A 290 -14.38 8.76 -0.64
C ALA A 290 -13.31 8.50 0.43
N GLU A 291 -13.75 8.04 1.60
CA GLU A 291 -12.88 7.68 2.72
C GLU A 291 -12.78 6.16 2.87
N LEU A 292 -11.57 5.67 3.07
CA LEU A 292 -11.27 4.26 3.36
C LEU A 292 -10.63 4.12 4.73
N LYS A 293 -11.14 3.18 5.52
CA LYS A 293 -10.50 2.75 6.76
C LYS A 293 -10.30 1.26 6.76
N ILE A 294 -9.04 0.81 6.80
CA ILE A 294 -8.68 -0.61 6.89
C ILE A 294 -7.84 -0.84 8.15
N THR A 295 -8.13 -1.87 8.96
CA THR A 295 -7.21 -2.20 10.07
C THR A 295 -6.03 -3.05 9.60
N SER A 296 -6.25 -4.08 8.79
CA SER A 296 -5.17 -4.88 8.18
C SER A 296 -5.46 -5.26 6.73
N LEU A 297 -4.49 -5.04 5.85
CA LEU A 297 -4.51 -5.41 4.43
C LEU A 297 -3.46 -6.51 4.17
N ASN A 298 -3.92 -7.76 3.97
CA ASN A 298 -3.04 -8.92 3.89
C ASN A 298 -3.18 -9.63 2.54
N ALA A 299 -2.05 -9.87 1.86
CA ALA A 299 -1.97 -10.70 0.66
C ALA A 299 -1.07 -11.91 0.94
N THR A 300 -1.61 -13.10 0.71
CA THR A 300 -0.93 -14.37 0.96
C THR A 300 -0.96 -15.26 -0.28
N SER A 301 0.12 -16.01 -0.51
CA SER A 301 0.16 -17.07 -1.52
C SER A 301 0.61 -18.37 -0.88
N ASN A 302 -0.09 -19.47 -1.17
CA ASN A 302 0.21 -20.81 -0.64
C ASN A 302 0.89 -21.73 -1.66
N GLY A 303 1.48 -21.16 -2.73
CA GLY A 303 2.46 -21.86 -3.56
C GLY A 303 1.94 -22.71 -4.72
N TYR A 304 0.66 -22.64 -5.09
CA TYR A 304 0.05 -23.50 -6.12
C TYR A 304 -0.45 -22.81 -7.40
N SER A 305 -0.10 -21.55 -7.68
CA SER A 305 -0.64 -20.85 -8.87
C SER A 305 0.38 -20.71 -10.00
N ASN A 306 0.01 -21.20 -11.19
CA ASN A 306 0.82 -21.14 -12.41
C ASN A 306 0.60 -19.88 -13.24
N ASN A 307 -0.29 -18.95 -12.86
CA ASN A 307 -0.48 -17.73 -13.64
C ASN A 307 -1.38 -16.69 -12.96
N GLN A 308 -0.93 -15.42 -13.03
CA GLN A 308 -1.66 -14.15 -12.89
C GLN A 308 -1.71 -13.49 -11.50
N ASP A 309 -1.74 -12.15 -11.52
CA ASP A 309 -1.63 -11.28 -10.35
C ASP A 309 -2.59 -11.66 -9.22
N HIS A 310 -2.09 -12.12 -8.08
CA HIS A 310 -2.90 -12.37 -6.88
C HIS A 310 -2.53 -11.35 -5.82
N GLY A 311 -3.53 -10.77 -5.15
CA GLY A 311 -3.28 -9.63 -4.31
C GLY A 311 -4.49 -8.80 -3.91
N ASN A 312 -4.21 -7.68 -3.26
CA ASN A 312 -5.18 -6.63 -3.04
C ASN A 312 -4.79 -5.41 -3.89
N THR A 313 -5.78 -4.79 -4.54
CA THR A 313 -5.61 -3.55 -5.31
C THR A 313 -6.49 -2.48 -4.72
N ILE A 314 -5.92 -1.32 -4.39
CA ILE A 314 -6.64 -0.14 -3.91
C ILE A 314 -6.32 1.02 -4.85
N THR A 315 -7.34 1.65 -5.43
CA THR A 315 -7.20 2.86 -6.24
C THR A 315 -7.93 4.01 -5.56
N LEU A 316 -7.20 5.07 -5.21
CA LEU A 316 -7.74 6.30 -4.63
C LEU A 316 -7.69 7.41 -5.68
N LYS A 317 -8.85 7.93 -6.08
CA LYS A 317 -8.98 8.98 -7.08
C LYS A 317 -9.56 10.23 -6.45
N THR A 318 -9.08 11.40 -6.87
CA THR A 318 -9.64 12.73 -6.58
C THR A 318 -10.03 12.95 -5.12
N SER A 319 -9.16 13.59 -4.33
CA SER A 319 -9.46 13.96 -2.93
C SER A 319 -9.92 12.80 -2.03
N SER A 320 -9.58 11.56 -2.37
CA SER A 320 -9.91 10.40 -1.52
C SER A 320 -8.88 10.25 -0.40
N THR A 321 -9.29 9.78 0.76
CA THR A 321 -8.37 9.51 1.87
C THR A 321 -8.43 8.05 2.27
N ALA A 322 -7.28 7.44 2.57
CA ALA A 322 -7.20 6.09 3.11
C ALA A 322 -6.35 6.04 4.37
N ASN A 323 -6.92 5.44 5.43
CA ASN A 323 -6.23 5.12 6.66
C ASN A 323 -6.11 3.60 6.79
N ILE A 324 -4.89 3.06 6.74
CA ILE A 324 -4.62 1.62 6.82
C ILE A 324 -3.77 1.32 8.07
N GLY A 325 -4.22 0.40 8.91
CA GLY A 325 -3.49 0.03 10.12
C GLY A 325 -2.17 -0.69 9.82
N SER A 326 -2.19 -1.73 8.99
CA SER A 326 -0.99 -2.44 8.52
C SER A 326 -1.18 -3.04 7.13
N ILE A 327 -0.09 -3.19 6.39
CA ILE A 327 -0.05 -3.83 5.07
C ILE A 327 0.96 -4.98 5.12
N GLU A 328 0.52 -6.20 4.80
CA GLU A 328 1.39 -7.37 4.75
C GLU A 328 1.24 -8.13 3.42
N ALA A 329 2.36 -8.45 2.77
CA ALA A 329 2.42 -9.39 1.66
C ALA A 329 3.39 -10.52 1.99
N LYS A 330 2.91 -11.77 1.95
CA LYS A 330 3.69 -12.95 2.37
C LYS A 330 3.39 -14.18 1.51
N GLN A 331 4.40 -14.83 0.93
CA GLN A 331 4.21 -16.19 0.41
C GLN A 331 4.56 -17.24 1.48
N ASN A 332 3.67 -18.20 1.67
CA ASN A 332 3.88 -19.40 2.46
C ASN A 332 4.35 -20.51 1.52
N GLY A 333 5.59 -21.00 1.71
CA GLY A 333 6.15 -22.14 0.97
C GLY A 333 7.23 -21.79 -0.07
N PHE A 334 7.74 -22.82 -0.74
CA PHE A 334 8.96 -22.79 -1.58
C PHE A 334 8.68 -22.86 -3.09
N THR A 335 7.81 -22.01 -3.65
CA THR A 335 7.54 -22.07 -5.10
C THR A 335 7.78 -20.73 -5.81
N THR A 336 8.22 -20.81 -7.06
CA THR A 336 8.80 -19.71 -7.84
C THR A 336 7.79 -18.98 -8.74
N SER A 337 6.50 -19.34 -8.70
CA SER A 337 5.59 -19.02 -9.81
C SER A 337 4.77 -17.73 -9.68
N SER A 338 4.44 -17.24 -8.47
CA SER A 338 3.72 -15.97 -8.31
C SER A 338 3.85 -15.38 -6.89
N ALA A 339 4.43 -14.17 -6.82
CA ALA A 339 4.50 -13.39 -5.60
C ALA A 339 3.11 -12.80 -5.24
N PRO A 340 2.63 -12.91 -3.99
CA PRO A 340 1.43 -12.19 -3.54
C PRO A 340 1.75 -10.69 -3.50
N LYS A 341 0.84 -9.85 -4.02
CA LYS A 341 1.08 -8.41 -4.14
C LYS A 341 -0.01 -7.58 -3.46
N ASN A 342 0.34 -6.51 -2.76
CA ASN A 342 -0.57 -5.40 -2.51
C ASN A 342 -0.19 -4.26 -3.44
N THR A 343 -1.16 -3.71 -4.18
CA THR A 343 -0.96 -2.55 -5.06
C THR A 343 -1.87 -1.42 -4.58
N ILE A 344 -1.31 -0.26 -4.27
CA ILE A 344 -2.07 0.93 -3.90
C ILE A 344 -1.68 2.07 -4.83
N THR A 345 -2.66 2.64 -5.51
CA THR A 345 -2.47 3.75 -6.44
C THR A 345 -3.21 4.98 -5.94
N LEU A 346 -2.51 6.11 -5.81
CA LEU A 346 -3.07 7.41 -5.45
C LEU A 346 -3.02 8.33 -6.65
N ASP A 347 -4.16 8.91 -7.01
CA ASP A 347 -4.29 9.93 -8.05
C ASP A 347 -4.79 11.28 -7.46
N GLY A 348 -4.35 12.37 -8.08
CA GLY A 348 -4.69 13.74 -7.72
C GLY A 348 -4.23 14.14 -6.32
N THR A 349 -5.14 14.72 -5.54
CA THR A 349 -4.94 15.21 -4.17
C THR A 349 -5.18 14.14 -3.10
N SER A 350 -5.37 12.87 -3.49
CA SER A 350 -5.69 11.79 -2.54
C SER A 350 -4.57 11.59 -1.52
N THR A 351 -4.86 11.08 -0.31
CA THR A 351 -3.84 10.82 0.73
C THR A 351 -3.92 9.40 1.27
N LEU A 352 -2.77 8.84 1.63
CA LEU A 352 -2.66 7.53 2.26
C LEU A 352 -1.88 7.66 3.58
N ASN A 353 -2.49 7.20 4.66
CA ASN A 353 -1.87 7.13 5.97
C ASN A 353 -1.82 5.66 6.41
N VAL A 354 -0.62 5.15 6.67
CA VAL A 354 -0.38 3.79 7.17
C VAL A 354 0.17 3.87 8.59
N THR A 355 -0.67 3.68 9.62
CA THR A 355 -0.26 3.92 11.01
C THR A 355 0.73 2.88 11.55
N GLY A 356 0.73 1.67 10.99
CA GLY A 356 1.60 0.56 11.37
C GLY A 356 2.65 0.25 10.31
N ASN A 357 2.97 -1.05 10.16
CA ASN A 357 4.04 -1.49 9.28
C ASN A 357 3.52 -1.82 7.89
N ILE A 358 4.34 -1.51 6.88
CA ILE A 358 4.29 -2.12 5.56
C ILE A 358 5.34 -3.21 5.53
N THR A 359 4.91 -4.47 5.50
CA THR A 359 5.79 -5.63 5.57
C THR A 359 5.67 -6.49 4.32
N ALA A 360 6.80 -6.76 3.66
CA ALA A 360 6.90 -7.75 2.61
C ALA A 360 7.83 -8.88 3.06
N SER A 361 7.37 -10.13 2.97
CA SER A 361 8.15 -11.32 3.34
C SER A 361 8.01 -12.44 2.31
N SER A 362 9.04 -13.27 2.15
CA SER A 362 9.01 -14.51 1.36
C SER A 362 8.36 -14.36 -0.02
N ALA A 363 9.02 -13.65 -0.95
CA ALA A 363 8.51 -13.20 -2.26
C ALA A 363 7.37 -12.18 -2.25
N GLY A 364 6.75 -11.87 -1.11
CA GLY A 364 5.66 -10.90 -1.04
C GLY A 364 6.06 -9.52 -1.57
N GLN A 365 5.12 -8.81 -2.19
CA GLN A 365 5.37 -7.49 -2.76
C GLN A 365 4.33 -6.48 -2.28
N ASN A 366 4.77 -5.29 -1.85
CA ASN A 366 3.89 -4.15 -1.67
C ASN A 366 4.34 -3.04 -2.62
N ASN A 367 3.43 -2.58 -3.48
CA ASN A 367 3.67 -1.53 -4.46
C ASN A 367 2.75 -0.36 -4.18
N ILE A 368 3.32 0.81 -3.88
CA ILE A 368 2.57 2.06 -3.70
C ILE A 368 3.02 3.02 -4.80
N THR A 369 2.06 3.47 -5.60
CA THR A 369 2.28 4.45 -6.65
C THR A 369 1.46 5.68 -6.36
N ILE A 370 2.12 6.84 -6.33
CA ILE A 370 1.49 8.14 -6.12
C ILE A 370 1.78 8.98 -7.35
N THR A 371 0.71 9.41 -8.01
CA THR A 371 0.78 10.28 -9.19
C THR A 371 -0.10 11.49 -8.95
N SER A 372 0.44 12.67 -9.18
CA SER A 372 -0.34 13.90 -9.27
C SER A 372 -1.00 13.97 -10.65
N SER A 373 -2.31 14.23 -10.67
CA SER A 373 -3.03 14.54 -11.92
C SER A 373 -2.71 15.95 -12.45
N ASN A 374 -2.06 16.78 -11.63
CA ASN A 374 -1.63 18.13 -11.98
C ASN A 374 -0.12 18.17 -12.25
N SER A 375 0.25 17.81 -13.47
CA SER A 375 1.58 18.05 -14.05
C SER A 375 1.92 19.54 -14.27
N ASN A 376 1.11 20.48 -13.74
CA ASN A 376 1.44 21.88 -13.73
C ASN A 376 2.29 22.20 -12.49
N ALA A 377 3.60 22.32 -12.73
CA ALA A 377 4.67 22.70 -11.81
C ALA A 377 4.54 24.12 -11.19
N GLY A 378 3.33 24.61 -10.96
CA GLY A 378 3.04 25.95 -10.42
C GLY A 378 1.95 26.01 -9.35
N GLY A 379 1.42 24.87 -8.90
CA GLY A 379 0.51 24.81 -7.74
C GLY A 379 1.29 24.99 -6.44
N THR A 380 0.75 25.78 -5.49
CA THR A 380 1.24 25.83 -4.12
C THR A 380 1.32 24.40 -3.56
N ARG A 381 2.52 23.97 -3.16
CA ARG A 381 2.67 22.71 -2.40
C ARG A 381 1.70 22.76 -1.23
N GLU A 382 0.76 21.83 -1.17
CA GLU A 382 -0.04 21.65 0.04
C GLU A 382 0.91 21.15 1.13
N ASP A 383 0.83 21.72 2.32
CA ASP A 383 1.73 21.44 3.47
C ASP A 383 1.62 19.99 4.02
N SER A 384 0.84 19.12 3.36
CA SER A 384 0.57 17.76 3.80
C SER A 384 1.27 16.70 2.95
N PHE A 385 1.91 15.73 3.61
CA PHE A 385 2.48 14.55 2.95
C PHE A 385 1.40 13.73 2.25
N ALA A 386 1.70 13.33 1.01
CA ALA A 386 0.88 12.44 0.21
C ALA A 386 0.76 11.04 0.82
N LEU A 387 1.85 10.58 1.41
CA LEU A 387 1.98 9.31 2.11
C LEU A 387 2.67 9.53 3.45
N THR A 388 2.01 9.11 4.53
CA THR A 388 2.63 8.94 5.85
C THR A 388 2.58 7.47 6.21
N LEU A 389 3.70 6.87 6.58
CA LEU A 389 3.74 5.46 7.01
C LEU A 389 4.60 5.24 8.27
N GLY A 390 4.23 4.24 9.07
CA GLY A 390 4.95 3.84 10.28
C GLY A 390 6.34 3.30 9.98
N ASN A 391 6.44 2.00 9.65
CA ASN A 391 7.72 1.37 9.27
C ASN A 391 7.62 0.72 7.88
N LEU A 392 8.74 0.73 7.15
CA LEU A 392 8.86 0.03 5.86
C LEU A 392 9.83 -1.13 6.00
N ILE A 393 9.31 -2.35 5.92
CA ILE A 393 10.05 -3.56 6.31
C ILE A 393 10.02 -4.59 5.17
N ALA A 394 11.18 -4.92 4.62
CA ALA A 394 11.34 -6.02 3.68
C ALA A 394 12.15 -7.12 4.36
N LYS A 395 11.53 -8.30 4.52
CA LYS A 395 12.13 -9.47 5.18
C LYS A 395 12.20 -10.66 4.25
N HIS A 396 12.99 -11.63 4.69
CA HIS A 396 13.11 -12.93 4.06
C HIS A 396 12.99 -14.01 5.13
N ASP A 397 12.03 -14.92 4.95
CA ASP A 397 11.82 -16.09 5.83
C ASP A 397 12.07 -17.42 5.08
N GLY A 398 12.86 -17.46 3.97
CA GLY A 398 12.88 -18.64 3.09
C GLY A 398 13.94 -18.70 1.98
N PHE A 399 13.55 -18.78 0.70
CA PHE A 399 14.48 -18.70 -0.46
C PHE A 399 14.16 -17.51 -1.39
N SER A 400 13.08 -16.77 -1.14
CA SER A 400 12.57 -15.70 -2.01
C SER A 400 12.42 -14.38 -1.23
N SER A 401 12.70 -13.24 -1.87
CA SER A 401 12.77 -11.95 -1.18
C SER A 401 11.46 -11.19 -1.13
N GLY A 402 11.11 -10.69 0.06
CA GLY A 402 10.09 -9.65 0.20
C GLY A 402 10.56 -8.34 -0.45
N LYS A 403 9.67 -7.65 -1.15
CA LYS A 403 9.95 -6.36 -1.79
C LYS A 403 8.89 -5.31 -1.45
N ASN A 404 9.31 -4.12 -1.06
CA ASN A 404 8.44 -2.95 -1.02
C ASN A 404 8.92 -1.93 -2.05
N THR A 405 8.01 -1.44 -2.89
CA THR A 405 8.29 -0.40 -3.88
C THR A 405 7.35 0.78 -3.64
N ILE A 406 7.91 1.97 -3.48
CA ILE A 406 7.17 3.23 -3.38
C ILE A 406 7.66 4.16 -4.48
N THR A 407 6.78 4.55 -5.38
CA THR A 407 7.05 5.56 -6.41
C THR A 407 6.12 6.74 -6.20
N SER A 408 6.65 7.96 -6.15
CA SER A 408 5.84 9.15 -5.91
C SER A 408 6.40 10.38 -6.60
N ASP A 409 5.53 11.28 -7.03
CA ASP A 409 5.86 12.64 -7.43
C ASP A 409 5.49 13.69 -6.36
N ARG A 410 5.07 13.22 -5.18
CA ARG A 410 4.72 14.03 -4.01
C ARG A 410 5.51 13.61 -2.77
N ASP A 411 5.53 14.48 -1.77
CA ASP A 411 6.29 14.30 -0.54
C ASP A 411 5.83 13.08 0.27
N ILE A 412 6.81 12.35 0.85
CA ILE A 412 6.58 11.15 1.68
C ILE A 412 7.22 11.32 3.05
N GLN A 413 6.50 10.89 4.09
CA GLN A 413 7.03 10.78 5.44
C GLN A 413 6.98 9.34 5.95
N ILE A 414 8.10 8.89 6.51
CA ILE A 414 8.24 7.64 7.25
C ILE A 414 8.49 8.01 8.71
N THR A 415 7.50 7.80 9.57
CA THR A 415 7.56 8.23 10.98
C THR A 415 8.44 7.31 11.83
N GLY A 416 8.62 6.06 11.41
CA GLY A 416 9.51 5.07 12.00
C GLY A 416 10.74 4.82 11.14
N TYR A 417 11.12 3.57 10.94
CA TYR A 417 12.37 3.18 10.26
C TYR A 417 12.12 2.42 8.95
N ILE A 418 13.16 2.37 8.11
CA ILE A 418 13.23 1.45 6.97
C ILE A 418 14.18 0.31 7.35
N ASP A 419 13.74 -0.93 7.20
CA ASP A 419 14.57 -2.12 7.42
C ASP A 419 14.46 -3.09 6.24
N SER A 420 15.60 -3.43 5.65
CA SER A 420 15.73 -4.58 4.75
C SER A 420 16.58 -5.64 5.44
N SER A 421 15.98 -6.79 5.74
CA SER A 421 16.64 -7.88 6.45
C SER A 421 16.46 -9.24 5.76
N GLY A 422 17.46 -10.11 5.96
CA GLY A 422 17.51 -11.45 5.37
C GLY A 422 17.92 -11.45 3.88
N THR A 423 17.80 -12.61 3.22
CA THR A 423 18.35 -12.78 1.87
C THR A 423 17.56 -12.01 0.82
N ASN A 424 18.19 -10.98 0.24
CA ASN A 424 17.66 -10.16 -0.85
C ASN A 424 16.39 -9.35 -0.53
N GLY A 425 16.02 -9.17 0.75
CA GLY A 425 14.91 -8.28 1.12
C GLY A 425 15.16 -6.88 0.58
N GLU A 426 14.17 -6.27 -0.09
CA GLU A 426 14.40 -5.03 -0.86
C GLU A 426 13.34 -3.96 -0.54
N ASN A 427 13.79 -2.76 -0.14
CA ASN A 427 12.93 -1.57 -0.13
C ASN A 427 13.42 -0.59 -1.18
N THR A 428 12.55 -0.19 -2.09
CA THR A 428 12.84 0.78 -3.15
C THR A 428 11.90 1.97 -3.03
N ILE A 429 12.45 3.16 -2.85
CA ILE A 429 11.72 4.44 -2.85
C ILE A 429 12.27 5.30 -3.98
N SER A 430 11.41 5.67 -4.92
CA SER A 430 11.76 6.53 -6.06
C SER A 430 10.83 7.74 -6.09
N LEU A 431 11.38 8.91 -5.79
CA LEU A 431 10.69 10.18 -5.85
C LEU A 431 11.07 10.95 -7.13
N ASN A 432 10.05 11.46 -7.82
CA ASN A 432 10.17 12.31 -9.01
C ASN A 432 9.82 13.77 -8.65
N ASN A 433 10.12 14.71 -9.57
CA ASN A 433 9.59 16.08 -9.57
C ASN A 433 9.74 16.86 -8.25
N THR A 434 10.96 17.06 -7.74
CA THR A 434 11.28 17.85 -6.53
C THR A 434 10.76 17.29 -5.21
N ALA A 435 10.06 16.15 -5.19
CA ALA A 435 9.47 15.59 -3.99
C ALA A 435 10.52 15.25 -2.91
N LYS A 436 10.14 15.50 -1.65
CA LYS A 436 10.94 15.29 -0.45
C LYS A 436 10.61 13.94 0.20
N LEU A 437 11.65 13.23 0.64
CA LEU A 437 11.55 12.08 1.54
C LEU A 437 12.02 12.47 2.95
N GLU A 438 11.17 12.26 3.95
CA GLU A 438 11.55 12.40 5.36
C GLU A 438 11.44 11.07 6.10
N ILE A 439 12.54 10.63 6.72
CA ILE A 439 12.64 9.43 7.54
C ILE A 439 13.01 9.85 8.97
N ASN A 440 12.08 9.70 9.90
CA ASN A 440 12.29 10.08 11.30
C ASN A 440 13.12 9.04 12.07
N GLY A 441 13.08 7.77 11.67
CA GLY A 441 13.92 6.70 12.20
C GLY A 441 15.19 6.46 11.39
N ALA A 442 15.77 5.27 11.58
CA ALA A 442 16.99 4.84 10.89
C ALA A 442 16.69 4.18 9.54
N LEU A 443 17.68 4.21 8.65
CA LEU A 443 17.74 3.40 7.44
C LEU A 443 18.67 2.20 7.69
N LYS A 444 18.09 1.00 7.79
CA LYS A 444 18.82 -0.22 8.16
C LYS A 444 18.77 -1.26 7.04
N ALA A 445 19.95 -1.78 6.69
CA ALA A 445 20.09 -2.95 5.83
C ALA A 445 20.90 -4.00 6.60
N SER A 446 20.33 -5.18 6.81
CA SER A 446 20.98 -6.26 7.54
C SER A 446 20.78 -7.59 6.84
N ASN A 447 21.53 -8.59 7.30
CA ASN A 447 21.46 -9.92 6.72
C ASN A 447 21.81 -10.97 7.77
N TYR A 448 21.17 -12.14 7.66
CA TYR A 448 21.40 -13.31 8.50
C TYR A 448 21.87 -14.54 7.70
N ALA A 449 21.97 -14.47 6.36
CA ALA A 449 22.29 -15.60 5.47
C ALA A 449 23.09 -15.18 4.20
N ARG A 450 23.20 -16.02 3.15
CA ARG A 450 23.98 -15.70 1.93
C ARG A 450 23.17 -14.81 0.95
N GLY A 451 23.43 -13.50 0.96
CA GLY A 451 22.79 -12.47 0.12
C GLY A 451 22.16 -11.38 0.99
N GLY A 452 22.51 -10.11 0.81
CA GLY A 452 22.15 -9.06 1.76
C GLY A 452 20.81 -8.37 1.49
N GLY A 453 20.17 -7.84 2.53
CA GLY A 453 19.08 -6.87 2.36
C GLY A 453 19.57 -5.63 1.60
N LYS A 454 18.67 -4.99 0.85
CA LYS A 454 18.96 -3.80 0.07
C LYS A 454 17.91 -2.72 0.29
N ASN A 455 18.33 -1.50 0.61
CA ASN A 455 17.49 -0.32 0.48
C ASN A 455 17.99 0.54 -0.67
N ILE A 456 17.10 0.95 -1.56
CA ILE A 456 17.37 1.85 -2.68
C ILE A 456 16.49 3.08 -2.51
N ILE A 457 17.09 4.26 -2.38
CA ILE A 457 16.38 5.52 -2.25
C ILE A 457 16.87 6.46 -3.35
N THR A 458 15.95 6.95 -4.16
CA THR A 458 16.22 7.98 -5.16
C THR A 458 15.24 9.13 -4.95
N ALA A 459 15.72 10.34 -4.66
CA ALA A 459 14.87 11.53 -4.45
C ALA A 459 15.66 12.84 -4.58
N ASP A 460 14.96 13.97 -4.73
CA ASP A 460 15.59 15.29 -4.86
C ASP A 460 15.96 15.93 -3.52
N ALA A 461 15.20 15.64 -2.47
CA ALA A 461 15.52 16.05 -1.10
C ALA A 461 15.26 14.89 -0.14
N ILE A 462 16.26 14.54 0.69
CA ILE A 462 16.20 13.41 1.62
C ILE A 462 16.63 13.87 3.02
N VAL A 463 15.81 13.58 4.02
CA VAL A 463 16.14 13.81 5.44
C VAL A 463 16.06 12.49 6.19
N ILE A 464 17.15 12.08 6.85
CA ILE A 464 17.22 10.84 7.66
C ILE A 464 17.68 11.18 9.07
N LYS A 465 16.77 11.08 10.04
CA LYS A 465 17.06 11.52 11.41
C LYS A 465 17.76 10.45 12.25
N GLY A 466 17.48 9.16 12.01
CA GLY A 466 18.00 8.05 12.82
C GLY A 466 19.33 7.44 12.35
N GLY A 467 19.95 7.96 11.28
CA GLY A 467 21.20 7.44 10.72
C GLY A 467 21.01 6.33 9.68
N ILE A 468 22.14 5.85 9.13
CA ILE A 468 22.20 4.85 8.06
C ILE A 468 23.12 3.71 8.51
N GLU A 469 22.61 2.48 8.51
CA GLU A 469 23.34 1.30 8.96
C GLU A 469 23.25 0.17 7.94
N SER A 470 24.39 -0.40 7.55
CA SER A 470 24.45 -1.63 6.76
C SER A 470 25.33 -2.69 7.41
N SER A 471 24.92 -3.96 7.36
CA SER A 471 25.67 -5.08 7.94
C SER A 471 25.58 -6.37 7.12
N ASN A 472 26.53 -7.30 7.31
CA ASN A 472 26.46 -8.68 6.81
C ASN A 472 26.27 -8.85 5.28
N GLY A 473 26.84 -7.98 4.46
CA GLY A 473 26.66 -8.03 2.99
C GLY A 473 25.40 -7.32 2.49
N ALA A 474 24.62 -6.71 3.38
CA ALA A 474 23.50 -5.84 3.04
C ALA A 474 23.98 -4.45 2.58
N SER A 475 23.12 -3.73 1.86
CA SER A 475 23.49 -2.43 1.30
C SER A 475 22.40 -1.37 1.37
N ASN A 476 22.82 -0.12 1.61
CA ASN A 476 21.99 1.06 1.40
C ASN A 476 22.54 1.84 0.20
N GLU A 477 21.67 2.15 -0.76
CA GLU A 477 21.98 2.95 -1.93
C GLU A 477 21.09 4.19 -1.92
N ILE A 478 21.70 5.37 -1.73
CA ILE A 478 21.00 6.66 -1.71
C ILE A 478 21.52 7.50 -2.87
N LYS A 479 20.61 7.90 -3.76
CA LYS A 479 20.91 8.73 -4.91
C LYS A 479 20.04 9.98 -4.92
N ASN A 480 20.69 11.13 -5.05
CA ASN A 480 19.99 12.39 -5.29
C ASN A 480 19.75 12.57 -6.79
N ASN A 481 18.50 12.86 -7.17
CA ASN A 481 18.12 13.04 -8.58
C ASN A 481 18.39 14.46 -9.11
N ALA A 482 18.90 15.37 -8.29
CA ALA A 482 19.23 16.73 -8.69
C ALA A 482 20.34 16.74 -9.77
N SER A 483 19.93 16.52 -11.02
CA SER A 483 20.65 17.00 -12.18
C SER A 483 20.73 18.50 -12.05
N ASN A 484 21.90 19.07 -12.33
CA ASN A 484 22.10 20.51 -12.50
C ASN A 484 21.05 21.07 -13.46
N THR A 485 19.88 21.48 -12.97
CA THR A 485 18.99 22.37 -13.70
C THR A 485 19.59 23.76 -13.58
N SER A 486 20.51 24.04 -14.49
CA SER A 486 21.01 25.36 -14.81
C SER A 486 19.89 26.22 -15.44
N SER A 487 18.76 26.40 -14.76
CA SER A 487 17.76 27.39 -15.16
C SER A 487 17.90 28.62 -14.27
N SER A 488 18.43 29.67 -14.88
CA SER A 488 18.41 31.04 -14.40
C SER A 488 17.11 31.41 -13.70
N THR A 489 17.26 32.18 -12.60
CA THR A 489 16.23 32.83 -11.77
C THR A 489 15.46 31.91 -10.80
N PRO A 490 15.79 31.92 -9.49
CA PRO A 490 14.87 31.44 -8.48
C PRO A 490 13.68 32.41 -8.43
N THR A 491 12.53 32.00 -8.94
CA THR A 491 11.28 32.72 -8.67
C THR A 491 10.95 32.50 -7.20
N THR A 492 11.30 33.50 -6.37
CA THR A 492 10.66 33.86 -5.09
C THR A 492 9.78 32.78 -4.45
N PHE A 493 10.41 31.75 -3.89
CA PHE A 493 9.80 30.98 -2.81
C PHE A 493 10.62 31.27 -1.56
N ALA A 494 9.95 31.82 -0.55
CA ALA A 494 10.54 32.23 0.71
C ALA A 494 11.20 31.01 1.37
N SER A 495 12.53 30.99 1.32
CA SER A 495 13.37 29.91 1.78
C SER A 495 13.52 29.96 3.30
N THR A 496 12.75 29.13 4.00
CA THR A 496 13.13 28.70 5.35
C THR A 496 14.17 27.58 5.23
N SER A 497 15.43 27.94 5.02
CA SER A 497 16.72 27.24 5.28
C SER A 497 16.93 25.70 5.16
N SER A 498 15.93 24.83 5.03
CA SER A 498 16.09 23.37 4.86
C SER A 498 15.96 22.89 3.41
N ASP A 499 15.28 23.66 2.56
CA ASP A 499 14.86 23.20 1.23
C ASP A 499 15.97 23.26 0.15
N ALA A 500 17.18 23.66 0.54
CA ALA A 500 18.36 23.73 -0.33
C ALA A 500 19.33 22.54 -0.13
N LEU A 501 19.02 21.60 0.77
CA LEU A 501 19.86 20.43 1.05
C LEU A 501 19.34 19.20 0.29
N GLY A 502 20.16 18.61 -0.57
CA GLY A 502 19.85 17.36 -1.25
C GLY A 502 19.79 16.16 -0.29
N LEU A 503 20.64 16.15 0.75
CA LEU A 503 20.63 15.13 1.82
C LEU A 503 20.98 15.74 3.20
N GLU A 504 20.15 15.47 4.21
CA GLU A 504 20.47 15.71 5.62
C GLU A 504 20.42 14.40 6.42
N VAL A 505 21.50 14.09 7.15
CA VAL A 505 21.58 12.92 8.05
C VAL A 505 22.00 13.37 9.43
N THR A 506 21.15 13.20 10.45
CA THR A 506 21.50 13.62 11.82
C THR A 506 22.17 12.52 12.65
N GLY A 507 22.01 11.25 12.25
CA GLY A 507 22.65 10.09 12.88
C GLY A 507 23.96 9.66 12.23
N ASN A 508 24.53 8.57 12.73
CA ASN A 508 25.76 7.98 12.18
C ASN A 508 25.50 7.27 10.84
N ILE A 509 26.54 7.22 10.00
CA ILE A 509 26.59 6.37 8.81
C ILE A 509 27.55 5.23 9.11
N ALA A 510 27.03 4.03 9.32
CA ALA A 510 27.78 2.86 9.74
C ALA A 510 27.70 1.73 8.70
N ALA A 511 28.86 1.23 8.27
CA ALA A 511 28.99 0.00 7.49
C ALA A 511 29.78 -1.02 8.29
N ILE A 512 29.14 -2.14 8.63
CA ILE A 512 29.67 -3.12 9.57
C ILE A 512 29.87 -4.46 8.87
N TYR A 513 31.00 -5.10 9.11
CA TYR A 513 31.21 -6.50 8.77
C TYR A 513 30.58 -7.37 9.83
N GLY A 514 29.90 -8.41 9.40
CA GLY A 514 29.68 -9.56 10.27
C GLY A 514 29.78 -10.84 9.46
N SER A 515 29.24 -11.93 10.01
CA SER A 515 29.61 -13.31 9.66
C SER A 515 29.50 -13.67 8.17
N TYR A 516 28.73 -12.92 7.37
CA TYR A 516 28.37 -13.27 6.00
C TYR A 516 28.77 -12.25 4.93
N GLY A 517 29.52 -11.19 5.28
CA GLY A 517 30.08 -10.24 4.31
C GLY A 517 30.17 -8.79 4.78
N LYS A 518 30.75 -7.94 3.93
CA LYS A 518 30.90 -6.50 4.17
C LYS A 518 29.58 -5.78 3.95
N GLY A 519 29.01 -5.14 4.99
CA GLY A 519 27.97 -4.14 4.78
C GLY A 519 28.47 -2.99 3.90
N SER A 520 27.59 -2.41 3.08
CA SER A 520 27.96 -1.29 2.20
C SER A 520 26.94 -0.16 2.21
N ASN A 521 27.39 1.08 2.37
CA ASN A 521 26.57 2.27 2.12
C ASN A 521 27.13 3.05 0.93
N THR A 522 26.30 3.33 -0.07
CA THR A 522 26.64 4.16 -1.22
C THR A 522 25.73 5.37 -1.25
N ILE A 523 26.31 6.57 -1.15
CA ILE A 523 25.57 7.84 -1.14
C ILE A 523 26.12 8.71 -2.27
N THR A 524 25.26 9.12 -3.19
CA THR A 524 25.59 10.07 -4.26
C THR A 524 24.62 11.24 -4.20
N THR A 525 25.12 12.45 -3.97
CA THR A 525 24.25 13.62 -3.77
C THR A 525 24.90 14.96 -4.14
N SER A 526 24.08 15.97 -4.44
CA SER A 526 24.54 17.29 -4.86
C SER A 526 24.94 18.21 -3.70
N SER A 527 24.32 18.05 -2.52
CA SER A 527 24.68 18.75 -1.28
C SER A 527 24.35 17.87 -0.07
N THR A 528 25.14 17.98 1.01
CA THR A 528 24.95 17.11 2.19
C THR A 528 25.33 17.78 3.49
N LYS A 529 24.51 17.57 4.51
CA LYS A 529 24.84 17.83 5.91
C LYS A 529 24.75 16.52 6.69
N ILE A 530 25.88 16.07 7.23
CA ILE A 530 25.94 14.92 8.15
C ILE A 530 26.35 15.46 9.53
N THR A 531 25.55 15.23 10.57
CA THR A 531 25.94 15.67 11.93
C THR A 531 26.48 14.54 12.81
N GLY A 532 26.43 13.29 12.32
CA GLY A 532 26.99 12.12 12.99
C GLY A 532 28.40 11.74 12.54
N ASP A 533 28.83 10.56 12.97
CA ASP A 533 30.08 9.92 12.55
C ASP A 533 29.89 9.12 11.27
N ILE A 534 30.97 8.96 10.49
CA ILE A 534 31.05 7.98 9.41
C ILE A 534 31.99 6.86 9.86
N ILE A 535 31.45 5.65 9.99
CA ILE A 535 32.12 4.50 10.58
C ILE A 535 32.09 3.31 9.62
N ALA A 536 33.27 2.80 9.24
CA ALA A 536 33.40 1.55 8.52
C ALA A 536 34.11 0.53 9.42
N ASN A 537 33.38 -0.38 10.06
CA ASN A 537 33.96 -1.44 10.89
C ASN A 537 33.95 -2.75 10.10
N GLY A 538 34.98 -2.95 9.27
CA GLY A 538 35.06 -4.06 8.31
C GLY A 538 34.12 -3.97 7.09
N GLY A 539 33.15 -3.04 7.10
CA GLY A 539 32.27 -2.71 5.97
C GLY A 539 32.86 -1.65 5.03
N SER A 540 32.05 -1.14 4.10
CA SER A 540 32.44 -0.09 3.14
C SER A 540 31.45 1.06 3.10
N ASN A 541 31.91 2.30 3.26
CA ASN A 541 31.13 3.49 2.96
C ASN A 541 31.72 4.20 1.73
N ILE A 542 30.89 4.50 0.74
CA ILE A 542 31.24 5.28 -0.44
C ILE A 542 30.31 6.48 -0.51
N ILE A 543 30.87 7.68 -0.40
CA ILE A 543 30.12 8.94 -0.45
C ILE A 543 30.71 9.80 -1.57
N THR A 544 29.86 10.18 -2.52
CA THR A 544 30.21 11.05 -3.64
C THR A 544 29.31 12.28 -3.62
N LEU A 545 29.92 13.47 -3.50
CA LEU A 545 29.24 14.74 -3.55
C LEU A 545 29.50 15.42 -4.92
N THR A 546 28.50 15.41 -5.78
CA THR A 546 28.55 15.95 -7.16
C THR A 546 27.78 17.28 -7.23
N GLY A 547 28.32 18.32 -6.61
CA GLY A 547 27.74 19.67 -6.66
C GLY A 547 28.26 20.49 -7.84
N ALA A 548 27.48 21.46 -8.32
CA ALA A 548 27.98 22.48 -9.24
C ALA A 548 29.09 23.31 -8.56
N PRO A 549 30.21 23.60 -9.26
CA PRO A 549 31.29 24.50 -8.86
C PRO A 549 30.91 25.79 -8.11
N SER A 550 29.73 26.35 -8.41
CA SER A 550 29.27 27.67 -7.97
C SER A 550 28.58 27.68 -6.61
N ASN A 551 28.14 26.52 -6.09
CA ASN A 551 27.41 26.44 -4.83
C ASN A 551 28.37 25.92 -3.75
N SER A 552 28.54 26.67 -2.66
CA SER A 552 29.42 26.32 -1.53
C SER A 552 28.87 25.10 -0.76
N THR A 553 28.99 23.91 -1.33
CA THR A 553 28.65 22.65 -0.67
C THR A 553 29.66 22.37 0.43
N THR A 554 29.17 22.19 1.66
CA THR A 554 30.01 21.91 2.84
C THR A 554 29.55 20.61 3.47
N LEU A 555 30.38 19.57 3.41
CA LEU A 555 30.17 18.37 4.22
C LEU A 555 30.72 18.60 5.62
N THR A 556 29.86 18.74 6.61
CA THR A 556 30.27 18.65 8.02
C THR A 556 30.15 17.19 8.48
N LEU A 557 31.01 16.73 9.39
CA LEU A 557 30.87 15.47 10.13
C LEU A 557 31.62 15.52 11.46
N ASN A 558 31.29 14.61 12.39
CA ASN A 558 31.98 14.51 13.68
C ASN A 558 33.32 13.77 13.53
N ASN A 559 33.28 12.45 13.32
CA ASN A 559 34.45 11.62 13.05
C ASN A 559 34.36 10.86 11.72
N LEU A 560 35.52 10.56 11.14
CA LEU A 560 35.65 9.62 10.03
C LEU A 560 36.55 8.45 10.46
N ASN A 561 35.94 7.29 10.72
CA ASN A 561 36.61 6.15 11.35
C ASN A 561 36.53 4.90 10.47
N ALA A 562 37.67 4.30 10.15
CA ALA A 562 37.77 3.01 9.46
C ALA A 562 38.46 1.99 10.37
N ASN A 563 37.72 0.99 10.82
CA ASN A 563 38.18 -0.02 11.77
C ASN A 563 38.16 -1.42 11.19
N HIS A 564 39.11 -2.24 11.63
CA HIS A 564 39.16 -3.64 11.29
C HIS A 564 38.38 -4.45 12.33
N SER A 565 37.31 -5.11 11.92
CA SER A 565 36.63 -6.14 12.71
C SER A 565 37.11 -7.51 12.25
N GLY A 566 37.75 -8.29 13.12
CA GLY A 566 38.09 -9.73 13.00
C GLY A 566 38.40 -10.31 11.60
N TYR A 567 37.40 -10.38 10.72
CA TYR A 567 37.41 -11.03 9.41
C TYR A 567 37.45 -10.08 8.19
N GLY A 568 37.48 -8.75 8.36
CA GLY A 568 37.53 -7.82 7.22
C GLY A 568 38.00 -6.40 7.55
N ALA A 569 38.71 -5.79 6.59
CA ALA A 569 39.13 -4.39 6.61
C ALA A 569 37.98 -3.44 6.27
N GLY A 570 37.80 -2.41 7.10
CA GLY A 570 36.85 -1.34 6.88
C GLY A 570 37.36 -0.33 5.86
N SER A 571 36.48 0.26 5.06
CA SER A 571 36.87 1.33 4.13
C SER A 571 35.86 2.47 4.09
N ASN A 572 36.33 3.71 4.17
CA ASN A 572 35.57 4.89 3.82
C ASN A 572 36.19 5.55 2.58
N THR A 573 35.39 5.82 1.57
CA THR A 573 35.79 6.57 0.37
C THR A 573 34.89 7.78 0.19
N LEU A 574 35.45 8.98 0.30
CA LEU A 574 34.76 10.26 0.15
C LEU A 574 35.33 11.01 -1.07
N LYS A 575 34.48 11.33 -2.04
CA LYS A 575 34.79 12.17 -3.20
C LYS A 575 33.92 13.41 -3.17
N ILE A 576 34.51 14.59 -3.02
CA ILE A 576 33.76 15.82 -2.71
C ILE A 576 34.12 16.91 -3.71
N THR A 577 33.11 17.41 -4.42
CA THR A 577 33.21 18.70 -5.12
C THR A 577 32.68 19.80 -4.20
N GLY A 578 33.58 20.53 -3.52
CA GLY A 578 33.19 21.55 -2.53
C GLY A 578 34.19 21.70 -1.38
N SER A 579 33.67 21.84 -0.16
CA SER A 579 34.44 21.90 1.08
C SER A 579 33.96 20.87 2.11
N MET A 580 34.81 20.54 3.07
CA MET A 580 34.56 19.56 4.10
C MET A 580 35.10 20.04 5.46
N GLN A 581 34.38 19.75 6.53
CA GLN A 581 34.79 20.00 7.91
C GLN A 581 34.61 18.73 8.75
N VAL A 582 35.68 18.31 9.40
CA VAL A 582 35.72 17.22 10.39
C VAL A 582 35.91 17.84 11.77
N ASN A 583 34.87 17.76 12.60
CA ASN A 583 34.86 18.41 13.91
C ASN A 583 35.77 17.74 14.94
N GLN A 584 36.08 16.46 14.76
CA GLN A 584 37.00 15.72 15.61
C GLN A 584 38.15 15.19 14.76
N SER A 585 38.23 13.88 14.55
CA SER A 585 39.40 13.24 13.93
C SER A 585 39.05 12.35 12.72
N ILE A 586 40.08 12.13 11.90
CA ILE A 586 40.09 11.06 10.90
C ILE A 586 40.94 9.92 11.46
N SER A 587 40.39 8.73 11.63
CA SER A 587 41.12 7.59 12.17
C SER A 587 40.97 6.30 11.36
N SER A 588 42.08 5.56 11.21
CA SER A 588 42.09 4.21 10.65
C SER A 588 42.84 3.23 11.56
N THR A 589 42.31 2.01 11.69
CA THR A 589 42.90 0.94 12.52
C THR A 589 42.96 -0.41 11.77
N GLY A 590 44.07 -1.15 11.95
CA GLY A 590 44.29 -2.42 11.25
C GLY A 590 44.41 -2.23 9.73
N SER A 591 44.15 -3.25 8.90
CA SER A 591 44.15 -3.14 7.42
C SER A 591 43.08 -2.19 6.80
N SER A 592 42.47 -1.31 7.60
CA SER A 592 41.37 -0.43 7.20
C SER A 592 41.86 0.87 6.58
N SER A 593 41.01 1.48 5.74
CA SER A 593 41.40 2.68 4.98
C SER A 593 40.36 3.79 4.99
N ASN A 594 40.84 5.04 5.07
CA ASN A 594 40.07 6.22 4.68
C ASN A 594 40.70 6.82 3.42
N THR A 595 39.88 7.08 2.40
CA THR A 595 40.29 7.78 1.18
C THR A 595 39.40 9.00 1.01
N ILE A 596 39.99 10.21 1.01
CA ILE A 596 39.30 11.47 0.81
C ILE A 596 39.90 12.15 -0.43
N THR A 597 39.05 12.56 -1.36
CA THR A 597 39.42 13.39 -2.50
C THR A 597 38.51 14.60 -2.55
N ILE A 598 39.09 15.81 -2.48
CA ILE A 598 38.35 17.07 -2.59
C ILE A 598 38.79 17.81 -3.83
N SER A 599 37.85 17.98 -4.76
CA SER A 599 38.02 18.72 -5.99
C SER A 599 37.26 20.04 -5.85
N LYS A 600 37.94 21.14 -5.49
CA LYS A 600 37.29 22.45 -5.44
C LYS A 600 37.38 23.13 -6.80
N ALA A 601 36.28 23.71 -7.26
CA ALA A 601 36.31 24.55 -8.45
C ALA A 601 37.13 25.82 -8.19
N SER A 602 37.91 26.20 -9.20
CA SER A 602 38.65 27.46 -9.31
C SER A 602 37.88 28.63 -8.71
N SER A 603 38.28 29.11 -7.53
CA SER A 603 37.87 30.43 -7.05
C SER A 603 38.83 31.44 -7.66
N THR A 604 38.31 32.47 -8.33
CA THR A 604 39.07 33.65 -8.77
C THR A 604 39.59 34.50 -7.59
N SER A 605 39.36 34.06 -6.34
CA SER A 605 39.88 34.66 -5.11
C SER A 605 41.40 34.48 -5.00
N THR A 606 42.09 35.57 -4.70
CA THR A 606 43.53 35.61 -4.39
C THR A 606 43.87 34.96 -3.05
N THR A 607 42.88 34.69 -2.19
CA THR A 607 43.03 33.89 -0.96
C THR A 607 42.41 32.51 -1.16
N PRO A 608 43.18 31.41 -1.02
CA PRO A 608 42.63 30.06 -1.14
C PRO A 608 41.60 29.80 -0.03
N ALA A 609 40.33 29.60 -0.39
CA ALA A 609 39.30 29.23 0.57
C ALA A 609 39.55 27.80 1.11
N ILE A 610 39.36 27.59 2.41
CA ILE A 610 39.52 26.28 3.07
C ILE A 610 38.66 25.23 2.32
N ALA A 611 39.30 24.13 1.92
CA ALA A 611 38.67 22.99 1.28
C ALA A 611 38.45 21.84 2.25
N LEU A 612 39.37 21.63 3.20
CA LEU A 612 39.23 20.67 4.28
C LEU A 612 39.67 21.30 5.60
N GLU A 613 38.83 21.29 6.62
CA GLU A 613 39.20 21.61 8.00
C GLU A 613 39.08 20.35 8.89
N ILE A 614 40.12 20.04 9.66
CA ILE A 614 40.15 18.94 10.64
C ILE A 614 40.58 19.51 11.99
N LYS A 615 39.72 19.38 13.02
CA LYS A 615 39.96 20.06 14.31
C LYS A 615 40.86 19.28 15.28
N GLU A 616 40.75 17.94 15.38
CA GLU A 616 41.51 17.15 16.38
C GLU A 616 42.63 16.29 15.79
N GLY A 617 42.72 16.18 14.46
CA GLY A 617 43.87 15.58 13.76
C GLY A 617 43.57 14.31 12.96
N ILE A 618 44.64 13.66 12.51
CA ILE A 618 44.61 12.48 11.62
C ILE A 618 45.42 11.35 12.27
N LYS A 619 44.83 10.16 12.41
CA LYS A 619 45.43 9.02 13.13
C LYS A 619 45.40 7.76 12.27
N ALA A 620 46.56 7.15 12.03
CA ALA A 620 46.70 5.82 11.45
C ALA A 620 47.34 4.91 12.49
N ASN A 621 46.58 3.93 12.98
CA ASN A 621 47.01 3.03 14.05
C ASN A 621 47.12 1.59 13.56
N GLY A 622 48.18 0.91 14.02
CA GLY A 622 48.36 -0.52 13.78
C GLY A 622 47.31 -1.36 14.50
N GLY A 623 46.85 -2.43 13.85
CA GLY A 623 46.05 -3.49 14.46
C GLY A 623 46.73 -4.86 14.37
N SER A 624 46.11 -5.89 14.96
CA SER A 624 46.64 -7.26 14.93
C SER A 624 46.76 -7.86 13.52
N TYR A 625 46.07 -7.29 12.53
CA TYR A 625 45.91 -7.84 11.17
C TYR A 625 46.26 -6.84 10.05
N GLY A 626 47.20 -5.92 10.27
CA GLY A 626 47.68 -4.98 9.24
C GLY A 626 47.80 -3.53 9.71
N GLY A 627 48.19 -2.64 8.80
CA GLY A 627 48.44 -1.22 9.08
C GLY A 627 47.34 -0.30 8.56
N GLY A 628 46.92 0.66 9.40
CA GLY A 628 45.90 1.65 9.07
C GLY A 628 46.38 2.60 7.98
N THR A 629 45.51 2.94 7.04
CA THR A 629 45.85 3.86 5.95
C THR A 629 44.86 5.03 5.85
N ASN A 630 45.36 6.27 5.84
CA ASN A 630 44.58 7.44 5.47
C ASN A 630 45.21 8.09 4.23
N THR A 631 44.42 8.31 3.18
CA THR A 631 44.82 9.00 1.96
C THR A 631 43.93 10.22 1.77
N ILE A 632 44.51 11.41 1.76
CA ILE A 632 43.80 12.69 1.61
C ILE A 632 44.40 13.44 0.43
N THR A 633 43.59 13.73 -0.59
CA THR A 633 43.97 14.51 -1.76
C THR A 633 43.08 15.73 -1.89
N ILE A 634 43.68 16.93 -1.92
CA ILE A 634 42.99 18.20 -2.12
C ILE A 634 43.52 18.82 -3.41
N GLU A 635 42.70 18.78 -4.45
CA GLU A 635 43.02 19.27 -5.79
C GLU A 635 42.82 20.78 -5.90
N GLY A 636 41.85 21.33 -5.15
CA GLY A 636 41.49 22.75 -5.12
C GLY A 636 41.27 23.27 -3.68
N GLY A 637 41.75 24.49 -3.37
CA GLY A 637 41.64 25.12 -2.04
C GLY A 637 42.66 24.61 -1.00
N MET A 638 42.56 25.11 0.24
CA MET A 638 43.55 24.90 1.32
C MET A 638 43.16 23.77 2.29
N LEU A 639 44.13 23.01 2.78
CA LEU A 639 44.00 22.11 3.93
C LEU A 639 44.23 22.87 5.25
N LYS A 640 43.39 22.67 6.27
CA LYS A 640 43.64 23.13 7.64
C LYS A 640 43.53 21.98 8.63
N VAL A 641 44.59 21.71 9.38
CA VAL A 641 44.63 20.68 10.43
C VAL A 641 45.09 21.30 11.74
N ALA A 642 44.20 21.36 12.73
CA ALA A 642 44.53 21.95 14.02
C ALA A 642 45.19 20.96 15.00
N GLY A 643 44.90 19.67 14.89
CA GLY A 643 45.44 18.61 15.75
C GLY A 643 46.58 17.80 15.11
N ASN A 644 47.05 16.79 15.84
CA ASN A 644 48.25 16.02 15.46
C ASN A 644 48.00 15.10 14.25
N ILE A 645 49.02 14.93 13.41
CA ILE A 645 49.07 13.93 12.34
C ILE A 645 49.94 12.78 12.81
N THR A 646 49.32 11.64 13.09
CA THR A 646 49.91 10.56 13.87
C THR A 646 49.86 9.24 13.10
N ALA A 647 51.01 8.59 12.92
CA ALA A 647 51.13 7.24 12.38
C ALA A 647 51.84 6.36 13.41
N LEU A 648 51.06 5.66 14.26
CA LEU A 648 51.56 4.87 15.37
C LEU A 648 51.41 3.38 15.09
N ASN A 649 52.52 2.65 15.27
CA ASN A 649 52.58 1.21 15.21
C ASN A 649 52.77 0.62 16.60
N ASN A 650 51.89 -0.31 16.96
CA ASN A 650 51.96 -1.06 18.21
C ASN A 650 52.47 -2.51 18.01
N ASN A 651 52.67 -2.99 16.76
CA ASN A 651 53.09 -4.37 16.48
C ASN A 651 54.00 -4.51 15.23
N TYR A 652 55.00 -5.39 15.31
CA TYR A 652 56.04 -5.59 14.31
C TYR A 652 55.51 -5.89 12.88
N ASN A 653 56.07 -5.20 11.87
CA ASN A 653 55.94 -5.38 10.40
C ASN A 653 54.78 -4.75 9.61
N ASN A 654 53.81 -4.06 10.23
CA ASN A 654 52.72 -3.42 9.48
C ASN A 654 52.93 -1.91 9.28
N GLN A 655 52.84 -1.41 8.03
CA GLN A 655 53.02 0.01 7.72
C GLN A 655 51.73 0.80 7.95
N ASN A 656 51.70 1.62 9.00
CA ASN A 656 50.62 2.62 9.19
C ASN A 656 50.99 3.87 8.39
N THR A 657 50.09 4.31 7.52
CA THR A 657 50.41 5.35 6.55
C THR A 657 49.36 6.45 6.53
N ASN A 658 49.79 7.69 6.72
CA ASN A 658 49.04 8.87 6.31
C ASN A 658 49.69 9.42 5.04
N THR A 659 48.93 9.55 3.96
CA THR A 659 49.36 10.22 2.72
C THR A 659 48.47 11.43 2.49
N ILE A 660 49.05 12.62 2.50
CA ILE A 660 48.34 13.89 2.36
C ILE A 660 48.93 14.65 1.19
N THR A 661 48.10 15.01 0.21
CA THR A 661 48.47 15.85 -0.94
C THR A 661 47.58 17.08 -0.96
N ALA A 662 48.14 18.27 -0.77
CA ALA A 662 47.43 19.54 -0.78
C ALA A 662 47.99 20.46 -1.87
N ASN A 663 47.22 20.69 -2.94
CA ASN A 663 47.73 21.34 -4.14
C ASN A 663 47.71 22.88 -4.13
N ASN A 664 47.05 23.52 -3.16
CA ASN A 664 46.93 24.98 -3.06
C ASN A 664 47.19 25.49 -1.63
N GLY A 665 48.20 24.93 -0.96
CA GLY A 665 48.59 25.30 0.39
C GLY A 665 47.93 24.46 1.50
N ALA A 666 48.54 24.50 2.67
CA ALA A 666 48.08 23.86 3.89
C ALA A 666 48.48 24.68 5.13
N SER A 667 47.67 24.61 6.19
CA SER A 667 47.97 25.13 7.51
C SER A 667 47.88 23.99 8.52
N ILE A 668 49.00 23.57 9.10
CA ILE A 668 49.08 22.45 10.04
C ILE A 668 49.69 22.97 11.35
N THR A 669 48.87 23.06 12.41
CA THR A 669 49.32 23.61 13.70
C THR A 669 49.64 22.56 14.75
N GLY A 670 49.31 21.28 14.49
CA GLY A 670 49.60 20.16 15.38
C GLY A 670 50.91 19.44 15.05
N ASP A 671 51.32 18.54 15.93
CA ASP A 671 52.56 17.76 15.75
C ASP A 671 52.41 16.69 14.67
N ILE A 672 53.50 16.43 13.93
CA ILE A 672 53.61 15.28 13.02
C ILE A 672 54.40 14.18 13.73
N ILE A 673 53.72 13.10 14.12
CA ILE A 673 54.26 12.03 14.96
C ILE A 673 54.29 10.72 14.17
N SER A 674 55.48 10.12 14.05
CA SER A 674 55.70 8.81 13.42
C SER A 674 56.39 7.87 14.41
N SER A 675 55.91 6.63 14.56
CA SER A 675 56.64 5.59 15.30
C SER A 675 57.55 4.77 14.38
N ASN A 676 58.27 3.79 14.94
CA ASN A 676 59.00 2.81 14.14
C ASN A 676 58.02 2.09 13.17
N HIS A 677 58.32 2.13 11.87
CA HIS A 677 57.48 1.66 10.75
C HIS A 677 56.18 2.44 10.44
N GLY A 678 55.88 3.53 11.15
CA GLY A 678 54.82 4.47 10.76
C GLY A 678 55.32 5.50 9.73
N ARG A 679 54.48 5.89 8.77
CA ARG A 679 54.84 6.85 7.71
C ARG A 679 53.81 7.96 7.60
N ASN A 680 54.27 9.20 7.68
CA ASN A 680 53.49 10.39 7.32
C ASN A 680 54.10 10.98 6.04
N ASN A 681 53.44 10.80 4.89
CA ASN A 681 53.85 11.33 3.60
C ASN A 681 53.03 12.58 3.30
N ILE A 682 53.61 13.77 3.43
CA ILE A 682 52.91 15.05 3.25
C ILE A 682 53.51 15.80 2.06
N TYR A 683 52.68 16.04 1.04
CA TYR A 683 53.02 16.75 -0.18
C TYR A 683 52.20 18.05 -0.25
N ILE A 684 52.85 19.20 -0.08
CA ILE A 684 52.21 20.50 -0.18
C ILE A 684 52.74 21.22 -1.42
N LYS A 685 51.83 21.57 -2.33
CA LYS A 685 52.11 22.42 -3.48
C LYS A 685 51.41 23.75 -3.26
N GLY A 686 52.12 24.86 -3.47
CA GLY A 686 51.60 26.20 -3.26
C GLY A 686 52.61 27.27 -3.68
N THR A 687 52.12 28.50 -3.85
CA THR A 687 52.95 29.70 -4.02
C THR A 687 53.63 30.03 -2.68
N LEU A 688 54.91 30.45 -2.69
CA LEU A 688 55.61 30.87 -1.46
C LEU A 688 54.76 31.86 -0.65
N GLY A 689 54.42 31.51 0.60
CA GLY A 689 53.61 32.33 1.52
C GLY A 689 52.20 31.81 1.83
N THR A 690 51.69 30.79 1.15
CA THR A 690 50.35 30.19 1.42
C THR A 690 50.39 28.85 2.16
N ALA A 691 51.58 28.35 2.50
CA ALA A 691 51.78 27.20 3.37
C ALA A 691 52.38 27.68 4.70
N SER A 692 51.74 27.33 5.82
CA SER A 692 52.14 27.72 7.18
C SER A 692 52.19 26.54 8.13
#